data_AF-A0A5Q5CND4-F1
#
_entry.id   AF-A0A5Q5CND4-F1
#
_cell.length_a   1.000
_cell.length_b   1.000
_cell.length_c   1.000
_cell.angle_alpha   90.00
_cell.angle_beta   90.00
_cell.angle_gamma   90.00
#
_symmetry.space_group_name_H-M   'P 1'
#
loop_
_entity.id
_entity.type
_entity.pdbx_description
1 polymer ?
#
loop_
_entity_poly.entity_id
_entity_poly.type
_entity_poly.pdbx_seq_one_letter_code
_entity_poly.pdbx_strand_id
1 'polypeptide(L)'
;MSPQVQLLSRPDSPHLQAIPADSRFGPAGLVRPLWGYDANHAPPPPPEGARGAAMQHLTITELCDVVTKHHRTLPPQQLQPMIRGTHALLGVLAQYSGQTWEERWLASGYDAAPRTWFEHDALPHYEHWSPTLKALNALLRVRALRPSYSWLLDSKQRVALGRFLDSNGGPDLERLRTLPAYRDAVPKYQADAEKALARVMIRTGKNIGQLCGDDLLFYADVVRTSGRQRREHLIWELLVALGPLAEEAPTLRATWSARGNTRQHSAATLVDRYGIPASGVRDLLVGYLEELQPNMDYSSLEGLAYRLARLFWWEILQINPDQKDLAISAEVVTAWRERLAMTLDGRPRREVHSILFAIRGMYRDLAEWSHDDPVRWGVWVAPCPVPRALSRAAAKQKRRQKASMQDRTRMLTPLLPALLAAATAHKDRTATLLQRALTCTHDQEFVVDGFTFLRHCPPLRRDGDARARIWAHLAPGQQRPGWIRGSAERIDVTALEEEGFWGWALVETLRHTGIRIEELLELTQLSLRHYTASTTATLVPLLHIVPSKTDCERLIPMTPELVGVLLEVLRRAKAGKDHVPLSIAYDTNDKVHSEPFPHLFARPLGTRHEVLGRHYVRQILVHLATIAGLTDAGRPVHFTPHDFRRLVSA
;
A
#
# COMPACT_ATOMS: atom_id res chain seq x y z
N MET A 1 38.37 -6.33 18.74
CA MET A 1 37.31 -6.82 19.64
C MET A 1 37.11 -5.75 20.72
N SER A 2 35.91 -5.16 20.78
CA SER A 2 35.54 -4.24 21.87
C SER A 2 35.50 -4.98 23.21
N PRO A 3 35.62 -4.24 24.32
CA PRO A 3 34.53 -4.30 25.29
C PRO A 3 34.09 -2.92 25.79
N GLN A 4 32.76 -2.77 25.77
CA GLN A 4 31.86 -2.03 26.67
C GLN A 4 32.41 -0.85 27.49
N VAL A 5 31.95 0.34 27.14
CA VAL A 5 31.92 1.50 28.04
C VAL A 5 30.85 1.25 29.11
N GLN A 6 31.29 1.04 30.35
CA GLN A 6 30.43 1.06 31.54
C GLN A 6 29.94 2.50 31.80
N LEU A 7 28.63 2.70 31.70
CA LEU A 7 27.97 3.82 32.38
C LEU A 7 27.96 3.51 33.88
N LEU A 8 28.91 4.09 34.63
CA LEU A 8 28.86 4.12 36.09
C LEU A 8 27.77 5.08 36.54
N SER A 9 26.52 4.62 36.61
CA SER A 9 25.50 5.23 37.46
C SER A 9 25.78 4.82 38.91
N ARG A 10 26.10 5.78 39.78
CA ARG A 10 26.20 5.54 41.24
C ARG A 10 24.82 5.11 41.80
N PRO A 11 24.74 4.14 42.73
CA PRO A 11 23.46 3.66 43.28
C PRO A 11 22.76 4.62 44.25
N ASP A 12 23.44 5.62 44.81
CA ASP A 12 22.89 6.42 45.94
C ASP A 12 22.86 7.93 45.70
N SER A 13 22.62 8.35 44.47
CA SER A 13 22.22 9.74 44.23
C SER A 13 20.70 9.83 44.23
N PRO A 14 20.05 10.85 44.84
CA PRO A 14 18.59 11.03 44.84
C PRO A 14 18.10 11.52 43.45
N HIS A 15 18.66 10.97 42.38
CA HIS A 15 18.40 11.35 41.01
C HIS A 15 17.17 10.61 40.51
N LEU A 16 16.17 11.40 40.11
CA LEU A 16 15.03 11.00 39.28
C LEU A 16 15.36 9.81 38.37
N GLN A 17 14.69 8.69 38.59
CA GLN A 17 14.78 7.58 37.65
C GLN A 17 14.11 8.00 36.34
N ALA A 18 14.78 7.75 35.21
CA ALA A 18 14.18 7.97 33.90
C ALA A 18 12.86 7.19 33.80
N ILE A 19 11.87 7.75 33.11
CA ILE A 19 10.56 7.09 32.99
C ILE A 19 10.76 5.75 32.28
N PRO A 20 10.31 4.63 32.90
CA PRO A 20 10.33 3.35 32.23
C PRO A 20 9.40 3.40 31.02
N ALA A 21 9.82 2.83 29.90
CA ALA A 21 8.98 2.74 28.71
C ALA A 21 7.61 2.13 29.05
N ASP A 22 6.56 2.59 28.36
CA ASP A 22 5.20 2.11 28.60
C ASP A 22 5.14 0.57 28.54
N SER A 23 4.44 -0.04 29.50
CA SER A 23 4.18 -1.47 29.43
C SER A 23 3.49 -1.81 28.11
N ARG A 24 4.09 -2.75 27.36
CA ARG A 24 3.48 -3.38 26.18
C ARG A 24 2.20 -4.16 26.51
N PHE A 25 1.83 -4.24 27.79
CA PHE A 25 0.59 -4.83 28.28
C PHE A 25 -0.18 -3.80 29.12
N GLY A 26 -1.48 -3.66 28.90
CA GLY A 26 -2.32 -2.81 29.73
C GLY A 26 -2.52 -3.37 31.14
N PRO A 27 -3.12 -2.59 32.06
CA PRO A 27 -3.50 -3.06 33.40
C PRO A 27 -4.41 -4.30 33.37
N ALA A 28 -5.11 -4.55 32.25
CA ALA A 28 -5.93 -5.73 32.00
C ALA A 28 -5.17 -6.87 31.27
N GLY A 29 -3.84 -6.82 31.17
CA GLY A 29 -3.02 -7.85 30.49
C GLY A 29 -3.09 -7.84 28.96
N LEU A 30 -3.86 -6.95 28.34
CA LEU A 30 -3.99 -6.85 26.88
C LEU A 30 -2.75 -6.22 26.26
N VAL A 31 -2.23 -6.80 25.16
CA VAL A 31 -1.12 -6.22 24.39
C VAL A 31 -1.49 -4.79 23.94
N ARG A 32 -0.72 -3.82 24.40
CA ARG A 32 -0.74 -2.42 24.00
C ARG A 32 0.46 -2.18 23.09
N PRO A 33 0.25 -2.00 21.78
CA PRO A 33 1.36 -1.70 20.90
C PRO A 33 1.92 -0.32 21.27
N LEU A 34 3.24 -0.20 21.29
CA LEU A 34 3.93 1.07 21.05
C LEU A 34 4.12 1.15 19.54
N TRP A 35 3.50 2.15 18.94
CA TRP A 35 3.18 2.22 17.53
C TRP A 35 4.30 2.97 16.80
N GLY A 36 5.35 2.24 16.39
CA GLY A 36 6.47 2.77 15.61
C GLY A 36 7.82 2.48 16.26
N TYR A 37 8.89 2.42 15.45
CA TYR A 37 10.23 2.03 15.91
C TYR A 37 11.14 3.22 16.28
N ASP A 38 10.67 4.47 16.17
CA ASP A 38 11.48 5.67 16.40
C ASP A 38 11.35 6.27 17.81
N ALA A 39 10.67 5.58 18.73
CA ALA A 39 10.52 6.01 20.11
C ALA A 39 11.89 6.24 20.77
N ASN A 40 12.05 7.39 21.41
CA ASN A 40 13.29 7.83 22.03
C ASN A 40 14.51 7.97 21.09
N HIS A 41 14.29 7.98 19.77
CA HIS A 41 15.35 8.33 18.82
C HIS A 41 15.47 9.85 18.71
N ALA A 42 16.70 10.34 18.61
CA ALA A 42 16.96 11.75 18.34
C ALA A 42 16.29 12.22 17.04
N PRO A 43 15.73 13.44 17.00
CA PRO A 43 15.20 14.01 15.76
C PRO A 43 16.32 14.20 14.74
N PRO A 44 16.00 14.22 13.43
CA PRO A 44 16.98 14.55 12.40
C PRO A 44 17.54 15.97 12.64
N PRO A 45 18.75 16.27 12.13
CA PRO A 45 19.32 17.61 12.21
C PRO A 45 18.34 18.66 11.68
N PRO A 46 18.10 19.76 12.41
CA PRO A 46 17.22 20.81 11.92
C PRO A 46 17.84 21.51 10.71
N PRO A 47 17.03 22.09 9.81
CA PRO A 47 17.57 22.90 8.72
C PRO A 47 18.32 24.12 9.26
N GLU A 48 19.25 24.64 8.48
CA GLU A 48 20.00 25.85 8.84
C GLU A 48 19.04 27.03 9.11
N GLY A 49 19.28 27.76 10.21
CA GLY A 49 18.40 28.85 10.63
C GLY A 49 17.02 28.43 11.16
N ALA A 50 16.79 27.13 11.44
CA ALA A 50 15.54 26.68 12.04
C ALA A 50 15.28 27.40 13.37
N ARG A 51 14.06 27.94 13.54
CA ARG A 51 13.65 28.60 14.78
C ARG A 51 13.86 27.74 16.03
N GLY A 52 13.68 26.43 15.89
CA GLY A 52 13.88 25.48 17.00
C GLY A 52 15.33 25.35 17.46
N ALA A 53 16.32 25.61 16.59
CA ALA A 53 17.74 25.58 16.96
C ALA A 53 18.06 26.70 17.97
N ALA A 54 17.51 27.89 17.76
CA ALA A 54 17.66 29.01 18.70
C ALA A 54 17.03 28.73 20.07
N MET A 55 16.06 27.81 20.17
CA MET A 55 15.40 27.46 21.43
C MET A 55 16.24 26.51 22.29
N GLN A 56 17.14 25.71 21.69
CA GLN A 56 17.78 24.58 22.37
C GLN A 56 18.68 24.97 23.55
N HIS A 57 19.24 26.18 23.52
CA HIS A 57 20.18 26.68 24.53
C HIS A 57 19.61 27.81 25.38
N LEU A 58 18.33 28.16 25.22
CA LEU A 58 17.67 29.17 26.06
C LEU A 58 17.51 28.67 27.48
N THR A 59 17.64 29.56 28.45
CA THR A 59 17.30 29.32 29.84
C THR A 59 15.79 29.09 30.01
N ILE A 60 15.39 28.56 31.17
CA ILE A 60 13.97 28.34 31.51
C ILE A 60 13.18 29.65 31.40
N THR A 61 13.74 30.75 31.90
CA THR A 61 13.10 32.08 31.90
C THR A 61 12.94 32.60 30.47
N GLU A 62 14.01 32.57 29.66
CA GLU A 62 13.96 33.01 28.27
C GLU A 62 12.94 32.21 27.45
N LEU A 63 12.87 30.88 27.65
CA LEU A 63 11.92 30.06 26.92
C LEU A 63 10.47 30.30 27.39
N CYS A 64 10.25 30.57 28.68
CA CYS A 64 8.95 31.04 29.19
C CYS A 64 8.54 32.39 28.59
N ASP A 65 9.50 33.31 28.39
CA ASP A 65 9.24 34.61 27.76
C ASP A 65 8.90 34.45 26.27
N VAL A 66 9.59 33.56 25.55
CA VAL A 66 9.25 33.22 24.17
C VAL A 66 7.84 32.66 24.08
N VAL A 67 7.46 31.75 24.98
CA VAL A 67 6.09 31.19 25.04
C VAL A 67 5.08 32.29 25.34
N THR A 68 5.36 33.16 26.31
CA THR A 68 4.50 34.30 26.66
C THR A 68 4.28 35.21 25.45
N LYS A 69 5.36 35.58 24.74
CA LYS A 69 5.31 36.43 23.55
C LYS A 69 4.54 35.77 22.40
N HIS A 70 4.75 34.47 22.17
CA HIS A 70 4.05 33.71 21.13
C HIS A 70 2.53 33.62 21.39
N HIS A 71 2.14 33.60 22.67
CA HIS A 71 0.74 33.44 23.10
C HIS A 71 0.10 34.72 23.65
N ARG A 72 0.68 35.90 23.37
CA ARG A 72 0.27 37.21 23.93
C ARG A 72 -1.20 37.60 23.70
N THR A 73 -1.87 36.98 22.74
CA THR A 73 -3.29 37.23 22.42
C THR A 73 -4.26 36.41 23.27
N LEU A 74 -3.77 35.43 24.04
CA LEU A 74 -4.60 34.65 24.94
C LEU A 74 -4.94 35.44 26.21
N PRO A 75 -6.15 35.26 26.79
CA PRO A 75 -6.50 35.91 28.04
C PRO A 75 -5.61 35.40 29.18
N PRO A 76 -5.34 36.23 30.23
CA PRO A 76 -4.45 35.87 31.34
C PRO A 76 -4.81 34.54 32.01
N GLN A 77 -6.10 34.24 32.14
CA GLN A 77 -6.63 33.00 32.74
C GLN A 77 -6.21 31.74 31.96
N GLN A 78 -5.92 31.85 30.66
CA GLN A 78 -5.42 30.75 29.84
C GLN A 78 -3.89 30.74 29.74
N LEU A 79 -3.27 31.92 29.78
CA LEU A 79 -1.83 32.09 29.63
C LEU A 79 -1.06 31.71 30.90
N GLN A 80 -1.46 32.22 32.08
CA GLN A 80 -0.75 31.94 33.33
C GLN A 80 -0.60 30.44 33.66
N PRO A 81 -1.64 29.58 33.50
CA PRO A 81 -1.48 28.17 33.76
C PRO A 81 -0.57 27.45 32.74
N MET A 82 -0.49 27.95 31.50
CA MET A 82 0.45 27.46 30.48
C MET A 82 1.89 27.83 30.82
N ILE A 83 2.15 29.08 31.24
CA ILE A 83 3.50 29.51 31.64
C ILE A 83 3.98 28.78 32.90
N ARG A 84 3.12 28.64 33.92
CA ARG A 84 3.44 27.85 35.12
C ARG A 84 3.77 26.39 34.78
N GLY A 85 2.99 25.78 33.89
CA GLY A 85 3.28 24.44 33.40
C GLY A 85 4.59 24.35 32.62
N THR A 86 4.92 25.38 31.84
CA THR A 86 6.15 25.44 31.04
C THR A 86 7.37 25.53 31.94
N HIS A 87 7.33 26.43 32.92
CA HIS A 87 8.38 26.55 33.93
C HIS A 87 8.58 25.23 34.69
N ALA A 88 7.49 24.58 35.11
CA ALA A 88 7.56 23.30 35.82
C ALA A 88 8.15 22.18 34.96
N LEU A 89 7.67 22.00 33.72
CA LEU A 89 8.18 20.98 32.81
C LEU A 89 9.67 21.19 32.48
N LEU A 90 10.07 22.42 32.15
CA LEU A 90 11.48 22.74 31.88
C LEU A 90 12.35 22.59 33.14
N GLY A 91 11.83 22.93 34.32
CA GLY A 91 12.52 22.71 35.60
C GLY A 91 12.78 21.23 35.90
N VAL A 92 11.88 20.34 35.48
CA VAL A 92 12.10 18.89 35.55
C VAL A 92 13.11 18.44 34.50
N LEU A 93 12.97 18.88 33.24
CA LEU A 93 13.91 18.53 32.17
C LEU A 93 15.35 19.01 32.46
N ALA A 94 15.51 20.14 33.14
CA ALA A 94 16.81 20.68 33.52
C ALA A 94 17.61 19.79 34.48
N GLN A 95 16.96 18.81 35.11
CA GLN A 95 17.61 17.85 36.04
C GLN A 95 18.20 16.64 35.30
N TYR A 96 17.83 16.41 34.05
CA TYR A 96 18.37 15.33 33.23
C TYR A 96 19.62 15.79 32.47
N SER A 97 20.51 14.86 32.14
CA SER A 97 21.73 15.12 31.38
C SER A 97 21.42 15.57 29.94
N GLY A 98 22.15 16.58 29.46
CA GLY A 98 22.04 17.07 28.08
C GLY A 98 22.43 18.54 27.97
N GLN A 99 23.01 18.94 26.85
CA GLN A 99 23.35 20.33 26.53
C GLN A 99 22.18 21.07 25.87
N THR A 100 21.23 20.32 25.30
CA THR A 100 20.03 20.84 24.63
C THR A 100 18.76 20.41 25.34
N TRP A 101 17.66 21.14 25.15
CA TRP A 101 16.34 20.73 25.65
C TRP A 101 15.87 19.40 25.06
N GLU A 102 16.23 19.11 23.82
CA GLU A 102 15.95 17.83 23.17
C GLU A 102 16.71 16.66 23.78
N GLU A 103 18.01 16.80 24.05
CA GLU A 103 18.78 15.76 24.75
C GLU A 103 18.19 15.47 26.14
N ARG A 104 17.78 16.52 26.86
CA ARG A 104 17.14 16.39 28.17
C ARG A 104 15.77 15.71 28.10
N TRP A 105 14.99 15.97 27.04
CA TRP A 105 13.72 15.29 26.78
C TRP A 105 13.89 13.79 26.49
N LEU A 106 14.96 13.41 25.80
CA LEU A 106 15.27 12.00 25.53
C LEU A 106 15.84 11.31 26.77
N ALA A 107 16.74 11.98 27.50
CA ALA A 107 17.34 11.48 28.74
C ALA A 107 16.31 11.25 29.85
N SER A 108 15.18 11.98 29.84
CA SER A 108 14.10 11.76 30.81
C SER A 108 13.28 10.50 30.57
N GLY A 109 13.40 9.87 29.38
CA GLY A 109 12.58 8.73 28.99
C GLY A 109 11.14 9.10 28.60
N TYR A 110 10.78 10.40 28.59
CA TYR A 110 9.41 10.85 28.32
C TYR A 110 8.97 10.49 26.89
N ASP A 111 9.91 10.52 25.94
CA ASP A 111 9.67 10.14 24.56
C ASP A 111 9.38 8.63 24.39
N ALA A 112 9.95 7.79 25.25
CA ALA A 112 9.75 6.34 25.27
C ALA A 112 8.43 5.91 25.95
N ALA A 113 7.78 6.82 26.67
CA ALA A 113 6.62 6.54 27.52
C ALA A 113 5.39 7.42 27.18
N PRO A 114 4.92 7.42 25.91
CA PRO A 114 3.87 8.35 25.46
C PRO A 114 2.56 8.32 26.24
N ARG A 115 2.24 7.24 26.95
CA ARG A 115 0.99 7.11 27.71
C ARG A 115 1.13 7.42 29.19
N THR A 116 2.32 7.34 29.76
CA THR A 116 2.56 7.53 31.20
C THR A 116 3.45 8.72 31.52
N TRP A 117 4.08 9.36 30.52
CA TRP A 117 4.99 10.49 30.75
C TRP A 117 4.37 11.64 31.57
N PHE A 118 3.05 11.85 31.47
CA PHE A 118 2.33 12.93 32.19
C PHE A 118 1.82 12.51 33.57
N GLU A 119 1.98 11.24 33.94
CA GLU A 119 1.64 10.65 35.25
C GLU A 119 2.85 10.67 36.20
N HIS A 120 3.97 11.23 35.77
CA HIS A 120 5.21 11.31 36.53
C HIS A 120 5.12 12.32 37.70
N ASP A 121 5.49 11.87 38.91
CA ASP A 121 5.30 12.60 40.16
C ASP A 121 5.95 14.00 40.20
N ALA A 122 7.06 14.20 39.48
CA ALA A 122 7.72 15.50 39.41
C ALA A 122 6.96 16.55 38.57
N LEU A 123 5.95 16.13 37.80
CA LEU A 123 5.17 17.03 36.96
C LEU A 123 3.87 17.44 37.67
N PRO A 124 3.49 18.73 37.65
CA PRO A 124 2.26 19.17 38.30
C PRO A 124 1.03 18.53 37.65
N HIS A 125 0.32 17.73 38.45
CA HIS A 125 -0.93 17.07 38.07
C HIS A 125 -2.00 17.39 39.10
N TYR A 126 -3.15 17.89 38.66
CA TYR A 126 -4.32 18.09 39.51
C TYR A 126 -5.41 17.09 39.09
N GLU A 127 -6.26 16.65 40.03
CA GLU A 127 -7.26 15.58 39.87
C GLU A 127 -8.13 15.70 38.59
N HIS A 128 -8.29 16.91 38.03
CA HIS A 128 -9.13 17.17 36.85
C HIS A 128 -8.43 17.90 35.69
N TRP A 129 -7.16 18.31 35.84
CA TRP A 129 -6.43 19.02 34.77
C TRP A 129 -4.91 19.03 34.99
N SER A 130 -4.11 18.87 33.92
CA SER A 130 -2.65 19.00 33.96
C SER A 130 -2.15 20.23 33.17
N PRO A 131 -1.48 21.21 33.83
CA PRO A 131 -0.77 22.28 33.14
C PRO A 131 0.35 21.80 32.21
N THR A 132 0.93 20.64 32.48
CA THR A 132 2.05 20.05 31.75
C THR A 132 1.70 19.75 30.29
N LEU A 133 0.46 19.32 30.01
CA LEU A 133 0.03 19.11 28.62
C LEU A 133 -0.08 20.44 27.84
N LYS A 134 -0.58 21.50 28.49
CA LYS A 134 -0.64 22.83 27.87
C LYS A 134 0.76 23.36 27.61
N ALA A 135 1.67 23.14 28.55
CA ALA A 135 3.09 23.47 28.44
C ALA A 135 3.77 22.75 27.29
N LEU A 136 3.62 21.42 27.20
CA LEU A 136 4.21 20.67 26.09
C LEU A 136 3.69 21.15 24.73
N ASN A 137 2.38 21.38 24.60
CA ASN A 137 1.84 21.95 23.37
C ASN A 137 2.39 23.34 23.05
N ALA A 138 2.67 24.16 24.07
CA ALA A 138 3.30 25.47 23.89
C ALA A 138 4.76 25.33 23.42
N LEU A 139 5.53 24.43 24.04
CA LEU A 139 6.91 24.10 23.65
C LEU A 139 6.99 23.55 22.22
N LEU A 140 6.05 22.70 21.81
CA LEU A 140 5.93 22.24 20.42
C LEU A 140 5.64 23.41 19.47
N ARG A 141 4.74 24.33 19.84
CA ARG A 141 4.38 25.49 19.00
C ARG A 141 5.54 26.45 18.77
N VAL A 142 6.40 26.66 19.78
CA VAL A 142 7.63 27.44 19.66
C VAL A 142 8.81 26.62 19.13
N ARG A 143 8.59 25.35 18.79
CA ARG A 143 9.58 24.40 18.24
C ARG A 143 10.78 24.12 19.15
N ALA A 144 10.57 24.17 20.47
CA ALA A 144 11.61 23.84 21.46
C ALA A 144 11.86 22.34 21.61
N LEU A 145 10.85 21.51 21.33
CA LEU A 145 10.93 20.06 21.42
C LEU A 145 10.48 19.41 20.11
N ARG A 146 11.13 18.32 19.71
CA ARG A 146 10.80 17.52 18.52
C ARG A 146 10.66 16.02 18.86
N PRO A 147 9.57 15.63 19.55
CA PRO A 147 9.34 14.24 19.96
C PRO A 147 9.29 13.27 18.78
N SER A 148 9.50 11.98 19.03
CA SER A 148 9.38 10.92 18.01
C SER A 148 7.98 10.81 17.43
N TYR A 149 7.87 10.19 16.25
CA TYR A 149 6.56 9.89 15.67
C TYR A 149 5.81 8.88 16.51
N SER A 150 6.46 7.84 17.03
CA SER A 150 5.86 6.92 17.99
C SER A 150 5.19 7.67 19.14
N TRP A 151 5.87 8.65 19.72
CA TRP A 151 5.31 9.47 20.79
C TRP A 151 4.13 10.33 20.32
N LEU A 152 4.28 11.04 19.19
CA LEU A 152 3.24 11.91 18.61
C LEU A 152 1.98 11.14 18.16
N LEU A 153 2.13 9.86 17.84
CA LEU A 153 1.03 9.00 17.42
C LEU A 153 0.31 8.36 18.61
N ASP A 154 1.03 8.04 19.69
CA ASP A 154 0.51 7.27 20.83
C ASP A 154 0.22 8.05 22.08
N SER A 155 0.62 9.32 22.16
CA SER A 155 0.36 10.13 23.34
C SER A 155 -1.10 10.05 23.76
N LYS A 156 -1.35 9.53 24.96
CA LYS A 156 -2.69 9.35 25.54
C LYS A 156 -3.44 10.69 25.60
N GLN A 157 -2.68 11.76 25.84
CA GLN A 157 -3.17 13.13 25.78
C GLN A 157 -2.97 13.70 24.37
N ARG A 158 -4.02 14.31 23.80
CA ARG A 158 -3.99 14.78 22.41
C ARG A 158 -3.04 15.97 22.24
N VAL A 159 -2.03 15.80 21.39
CA VAL A 159 -1.24 16.90 20.83
C VAL A 159 -2.13 17.78 19.95
N ALA A 160 -2.08 19.10 20.14
CA ALA A 160 -2.88 20.08 19.42
C ALA A 160 -2.28 20.39 18.03
N LEU A 161 -2.19 19.36 17.18
CA LEU A 161 -1.56 19.42 15.85
C LEU A 161 -2.11 20.53 14.96
N GLY A 162 -3.43 20.77 14.97
CA GLY A 162 -4.04 21.87 14.21
C GLY A 162 -3.52 23.23 14.65
N ARG A 163 -3.50 23.50 15.97
CA ARG A 163 -2.96 24.76 16.52
C ARG A 163 -1.47 24.93 16.25
N PHE A 164 -0.71 23.84 16.25
CA PHE A 164 0.69 23.87 15.82
C PHE A 164 0.78 24.33 14.36
N LEU A 165 0.00 23.72 13.48
CA LEU A 165 0.01 24.02 12.05
C LEU A 165 -0.45 25.45 11.77
N ASP A 166 -1.52 25.93 12.39
CA ASP A 166 -2.00 27.31 12.23
C ASP A 166 -0.93 28.35 12.67
N SER A 167 -0.09 28.01 13.66
CA SER A 167 0.97 28.90 14.15
C SER A 167 2.25 28.84 13.32
N ASN A 168 2.48 27.75 12.59
CA ASN A 168 3.77 27.42 11.97
C ASN A 168 3.71 27.21 10.46
N GLY A 169 2.52 27.13 9.87
CA GLY A 169 2.31 26.83 8.45
C GLY A 169 2.46 28.05 7.54
N GLY A 170 2.15 29.26 8.03
CA GLY A 170 2.34 30.51 7.30
C GLY A 170 1.57 30.55 5.96
N PRO A 171 2.05 31.34 4.98
CA PRO A 171 1.40 31.48 3.67
C PRO A 171 1.26 30.17 2.88
N ASP A 172 2.19 29.24 3.07
CA ASP A 172 2.17 27.93 2.39
C ASP A 172 0.96 27.09 2.82
N LEU A 173 0.57 27.16 4.09
CA LEU A 173 -0.63 26.48 4.59
C LEU A 173 -1.90 27.07 3.98
N GLU A 174 -1.99 28.39 3.90
CA GLU A 174 -3.13 29.06 3.28
C GLU A 174 -3.24 28.69 1.79
N ARG A 175 -2.12 28.71 1.05
CA ARG A 175 -2.07 28.25 -0.33
C ARG A 175 -2.49 26.78 -0.46
N LEU A 176 -1.99 25.90 0.42
CA LEU A 176 -2.35 24.49 0.45
C LEU A 176 -3.87 24.29 0.61
N ARG A 177 -4.51 25.05 1.51
CA ARG A 177 -5.97 25.02 1.73
C ARG A 177 -6.80 25.55 0.55
N THR A 178 -6.18 26.31 -0.37
CA THR A 178 -6.84 26.75 -1.61
C THR A 178 -6.81 25.73 -2.74
N LEU A 179 -5.96 24.71 -2.66
CA LEU A 179 -5.80 23.71 -3.73
C LEU A 179 -7.11 22.93 -3.96
N PRO A 180 -7.50 22.66 -5.22
CA PRO A 180 -8.73 21.91 -5.53
C PRO A 180 -8.79 20.55 -4.82
N ALA A 181 -7.69 19.80 -4.80
CA ALA A 181 -7.61 18.50 -4.14
C ALA A 181 -7.89 18.57 -2.63
N TYR A 182 -7.57 19.69 -1.96
CA TYR A 182 -7.90 19.90 -0.55
C TYR A 182 -9.39 20.22 -0.39
N ARG A 183 -9.93 21.13 -1.20
CA ARG A 183 -11.33 21.60 -1.14
C ARG A 183 -12.33 20.50 -1.47
N ASP A 184 -12.01 19.65 -2.44
CA ASP A 184 -12.83 18.51 -2.86
C ASP A 184 -12.80 17.35 -1.86
N ALA A 185 -11.78 17.31 -0.98
CA ALA A 185 -11.65 16.27 0.02
C ALA A 185 -12.65 16.48 1.16
N VAL A 186 -13.26 15.39 1.65
CA VAL A 186 -14.12 15.45 2.84
C VAL A 186 -13.32 15.91 4.07
N PRO A 187 -13.95 16.59 5.06
CA PRO A 187 -13.25 17.17 6.22
C PRO A 187 -12.36 16.19 6.99
N LYS A 188 -12.73 14.91 7.02
CA LYS A 188 -11.92 13.86 7.65
C LYS A 188 -10.55 13.67 6.98
N TYR A 189 -10.50 13.69 5.65
CA TYR A 189 -9.25 13.51 4.91
C TYR A 189 -8.39 14.77 4.95
N GLN A 190 -9.00 15.96 4.89
CA GLN A 190 -8.34 17.24 5.16
C GLN A 190 -7.64 17.21 6.53
N ALA A 191 -8.38 16.83 7.58
CA ALA A 191 -7.84 16.76 8.93
C ALA A 191 -6.76 15.70 9.10
N ASP A 192 -6.83 14.58 8.39
CA ASP A 192 -5.79 13.54 8.44
C ASP A 192 -4.50 14.00 7.70
N ALA A 193 -4.63 14.71 6.58
CA ALA A 193 -3.53 15.32 5.86
C ALA A 193 -2.81 16.41 6.68
N GLU A 194 -3.56 17.34 7.26
CA GLU A 194 -3.00 18.39 8.13
C GLU A 194 -2.31 17.83 9.37
N LYS A 195 -2.87 16.77 9.99
CA LYS A 195 -2.22 16.09 11.13
C LYS A 195 -0.92 15.41 10.72
N ALA A 196 -0.87 14.79 9.54
CA ALA A 196 0.36 14.21 9.02
C ALA A 196 1.41 15.31 8.80
N LEU A 197 1.04 16.40 8.13
CA LEU A 197 1.90 17.56 7.88
C LEU A 197 2.47 18.13 9.19
N ALA A 198 1.60 18.37 10.18
CA ALA A 198 1.99 18.90 11.48
C ALA A 198 3.01 17.98 12.19
N ARG A 199 2.81 16.66 12.17
CA ARG A 199 3.76 15.72 12.77
C ARG A 199 5.11 15.76 12.08
N VAL A 200 5.12 15.76 10.75
CA VAL A 200 6.36 15.82 9.96
C VAL A 200 7.11 17.12 10.25
N MET A 201 6.42 18.26 10.26
CA MET A 201 7.01 19.56 10.60
C MET A 201 7.56 19.61 12.04
N ILE A 202 6.85 19.01 13.02
CA ILE A 202 7.33 18.90 14.40
C ILE A 202 8.64 18.09 14.43
N ARG A 203 8.62 16.86 13.88
CA ARG A 203 9.77 15.95 13.99
C ARG A 203 11.01 16.45 13.25
N THR A 204 10.83 17.00 12.05
CA THR A 204 11.94 17.46 11.22
C THR A 204 12.42 18.87 11.61
N GLY A 205 11.55 19.68 12.21
CA GLY A 205 11.83 21.10 12.44
C GLY A 205 11.77 21.96 11.17
N LYS A 206 11.41 21.39 10.02
CA LYS A 206 11.29 22.06 8.71
C LYS A 206 10.00 22.89 8.60
N ASN A 207 10.00 23.90 7.73
CA ASN A 207 8.78 24.54 7.24
C ASN A 207 8.23 23.78 6.03
N ILE A 208 6.99 24.08 5.62
CA ILE A 208 6.33 23.38 4.50
C ILE A 208 7.19 23.42 3.23
N GLY A 209 7.71 24.60 2.87
CA GLY A 209 8.63 24.80 1.74
C GLY A 209 9.94 24.01 1.77
N GLN A 210 10.34 23.44 2.91
CA GLN A 210 11.62 22.74 3.10
C GLN A 210 11.45 21.22 3.19
N LEU A 211 10.22 20.72 3.17
CA LEU A 211 9.93 19.28 3.24
C LEU A 211 10.34 18.59 1.94
N CYS A 212 10.87 17.37 2.05
CA CYS A 212 11.15 16.51 0.90
C CYS A 212 10.37 15.18 1.00
N GLY A 213 10.39 14.40 -0.08
CA GLY A 213 9.70 13.11 -0.13
C GLY A 213 10.13 12.13 0.97
N ASP A 214 11.41 12.12 1.33
CA ASP A 214 11.95 11.23 2.37
C ASP A 214 11.36 11.49 3.75
N ASP A 215 11.10 12.76 4.10
CA ASP A 215 10.50 13.13 5.39
C ASP A 215 9.12 12.46 5.56
N LEU A 216 8.31 12.52 4.50
CA LEU A 216 6.96 11.98 4.50
C LEU A 216 6.94 10.45 4.32
N LEU A 217 7.88 9.89 3.56
CA LEU A 217 8.06 8.44 3.40
C LEU A 217 8.47 7.78 4.72
N PHE A 218 9.41 8.37 5.45
CA PHE A 218 9.83 7.88 6.76
C PHE A 218 8.66 7.93 7.75
N TYR A 219 7.91 9.05 7.80
CA TYR A 219 6.69 9.11 8.61
C TYR A 219 5.66 8.03 8.23
N ALA A 220 5.38 7.85 6.93
CA ALA A 220 4.44 6.83 6.45
C ALA A 220 4.90 5.40 6.77
N ASP A 221 6.22 5.17 6.86
CA ASP A 221 6.79 3.90 7.31
C ASP A 221 6.59 3.67 8.80
N VAL A 222 6.82 4.68 9.65
CA VAL A 222 6.51 4.60 11.09
C VAL A 222 5.02 4.37 11.33
N VAL A 223 4.14 5.06 10.59
CA VAL A 223 2.69 4.83 10.65
C VAL A 223 2.34 3.38 10.25
N ARG A 224 2.98 2.81 9.23
CA ARG A 224 2.71 1.40 8.86
C ARG A 224 3.22 0.41 9.88
N THR A 225 4.48 0.55 10.31
CA THR A 225 5.09 -0.37 11.29
C THR A 225 4.37 -0.33 12.61
N SER A 226 3.69 0.78 12.90
CA SER A 226 2.80 0.83 14.04
C SER A 226 1.59 -0.11 13.95
N GLY A 227 1.10 -0.43 12.75
CA GLY A 227 -0.17 -1.12 12.53
C GLY A 227 -1.33 -0.18 12.21
N ARG A 228 -1.11 1.15 12.22
CA ARG A 228 -2.10 2.12 11.74
C ARG A 228 -2.19 2.04 10.22
N GLN A 229 -3.38 2.29 9.68
CA GLN A 229 -3.55 2.48 8.24
C GLN A 229 -2.89 3.79 7.81
N ARG A 230 -2.11 3.73 6.73
CA ARG A 230 -1.51 4.90 6.08
C ARG A 230 -2.59 5.83 5.53
N ARG A 231 -2.44 7.13 5.76
CA ARG A 231 -3.38 8.19 5.31
C ARG A 231 -2.67 9.37 4.65
N GLU A 232 -1.38 9.21 4.35
CA GLU A 232 -0.47 10.25 3.90
C GLU A 232 -0.64 10.59 2.40
N HIS A 233 -1.58 9.93 1.73
CA HIS A 233 -1.80 10.08 0.29
C HIS A 233 -2.22 11.50 -0.11
N LEU A 234 -3.22 12.08 0.57
CA LEU A 234 -3.67 13.44 0.27
C LEU A 234 -2.55 14.46 0.51
N ILE A 235 -1.85 14.38 1.64
CA ILE A 235 -0.79 15.35 1.94
C ILE A 235 0.38 15.26 0.96
N TRP A 236 0.71 14.05 0.47
CA TRP A 236 1.71 13.90 -0.58
C TRP A 236 1.33 14.68 -1.84
N GLU A 237 0.13 14.46 -2.37
CA GLU A 237 -0.36 15.12 -3.58
C GLU A 237 -0.46 16.65 -3.40
N LEU A 238 -0.88 17.10 -2.22
CA LEU A 238 -0.92 18.53 -1.89
C LEU A 238 0.47 19.15 -1.87
N LEU A 239 1.49 18.45 -1.36
CA LEU A 239 2.86 18.96 -1.34
C LEU A 239 3.55 18.89 -2.71
N VAL A 240 3.18 17.93 -3.58
CA VAL A 240 3.57 17.93 -4.99
C VAL A 240 3.01 19.16 -5.69
N ALA A 241 1.69 19.39 -5.57
CA ALA A 241 1.00 20.51 -6.21
C ALA A 241 1.43 21.89 -5.64
N LEU A 242 1.78 21.95 -4.36
CA LEU A 242 2.26 23.17 -3.71
C LEU A 242 3.69 23.54 -4.12
N GLY A 243 4.52 22.55 -4.47
CA GLY A 243 5.90 22.76 -4.93
C GLY A 243 6.99 21.95 -4.22
N PRO A 244 6.99 21.77 -2.88
CA PRO A 244 8.11 21.13 -2.17
C PRO A 244 8.46 19.71 -2.63
N LEU A 245 7.47 18.99 -3.17
CA LEU A 245 7.64 17.65 -3.73
C LEU A 245 7.42 17.63 -5.25
N ALA A 246 7.58 18.77 -5.95
CA ALA A 246 7.28 18.86 -7.39
C ALA A 246 8.12 17.93 -8.27
N GLU A 247 9.35 17.61 -7.85
CA GLU A 247 10.26 16.69 -8.55
C GLU A 247 10.01 15.21 -8.20
N GLU A 248 9.16 14.93 -7.22
CA GLU A 248 8.80 13.57 -6.83
C GLU A 248 7.66 13.01 -7.69
N ALA A 249 7.41 11.70 -7.59
CA ALA A 249 6.30 11.09 -8.32
C ALA A 249 4.95 11.72 -7.89
N PRO A 250 3.99 11.91 -8.80
CA PRO A 250 2.74 12.63 -8.52
C PRO A 250 1.91 12.05 -7.37
N THR A 251 2.07 10.76 -7.06
CA THR A 251 1.36 10.11 -5.96
C THR A 251 2.31 9.32 -5.08
N LEU A 252 1.99 9.25 -3.78
CA LEU A 252 2.76 8.45 -2.80
C LEU A 252 2.85 6.96 -3.20
N ARG A 253 1.83 6.45 -3.90
CA ARG A 253 1.87 5.07 -4.41
C ARG A 253 2.88 4.93 -5.54
N ALA A 254 2.92 5.88 -6.47
CA ALA A 254 3.92 5.89 -7.54
C ALA A 254 5.34 5.93 -6.97
N THR A 255 5.57 6.71 -5.92
CA THR A 255 6.84 6.75 -5.20
C THR A 255 7.19 5.41 -4.56
N TRP A 256 6.25 4.75 -3.88
CA TRP A 256 6.52 3.40 -3.33
C TRP A 256 6.79 2.37 -4.41
N SER A 257 6.09 2.46 -5.55
CA SER A 257 6.38 1.60 -6.69
C SER A 257 7.81 1.82 -7.21
N ALA A 258 8.21 3.08 -7.40
CA ALA A 258 9.52 3.46 -7.93
C ALA A 258 10.69 3.15 -6.98
N ARG A 259 10.48 3.31 -5.66
CA ARG A 259 11.53 3.12 -4.65
C ARG A 259 11.56 1.72 -4.03
N GLY A 260 10.51 0.92 -4.18
CA GLY A 260 10.42 -0.44 -3.64
C GLY A 260 10.84 -1.56 -4.60
N ASN A 261 10.67 -2.81 -4.18
CA ASN A 261 10.91 -4.04 -5.00
C ASN A 261 9.93 -4.19 -6.18
N THR A 262 8.97 -3.28 -6.28
CA THR A 262 7.98 -3.19 -7.35
C THR A 262 8.45 -2.30 -8.49
N ARG A 263 9.71 -1.86 -8.53
CA ARG A 263 10.26 -1.18 -9.71
C ARG A 263 10.75 -2.17 -10.77
N GLN A 264 10.98 -1.67 -11.98
CA GLN A 264 11.83 -2.38 -12.93
C GLN A 264 13.28 -2.37 -12.43
N HIS A 265 13.91 -3.54 -12.42
CA HIS A 265 15.32 -3.73 -12.09
C HIS A 265 16.13 -3.92 -13.37
N SER A 266 17.35 -3.37 -13.42
CA SER A 266 18.28 -3.66 -14.52
C SER A 266 18.58 -5.16 -14.60
N ALA A 267 19.01 -5.63 -15.78
CA ALA A 267 19.46 -7.02 -15.97
C ALA A 267 20.52 -7.42 -14.93
N ALA A 268 21.52 -6.55 -14.71
CA ALA A 268 22.51 -6.70 -13.64
C ALA A 268 21.87 -6.93 -12.26
N THR A 269 20.94 -6.06 -11.86
CA THR A 269 20.26 -6.18 -10.56
C THR A 269 19.42 -7.46 -10.45
N LEU A 270 18.78 -7.90 -11.54
CA LEU A 270 18.02 -9.15 -11.59
C LEU A 270 18.88 -10.40 -11.37
N VAL A 271 20.14 -10.37 -11.83
CA VAL A 271 21.12 -11.45 -11.63
C VAL A 271 21.76 -11.35 -10.24
N ASP A 272 22.19 -10.16 -9.83
CA ASP A 272 22.97 -9.93 -8.61
C ASP A 272 22.18 -10.15 -7.32
N ARG A 273 20.84 -10.01 -7.36
CA ARG A 273 19.98 -10.17 -6.17
C ARG A 273 20.05 -11.55 -5.50
N TYR A 274 20.68 -12.54 -6.15
CA TYR A 274 20.89 -13.89 -5.61
C TYR A 274 22.29 -14.10 -5.01
N GLY A 275 23.16 -13.09 -5.02
CA GLY A 275 24.53 -13.18 -4.51
C GLY A 275 25.44 -14.05 -5.38
N ILE A 276 25.25 -14.03 -6.71
CA ILE A 276 26.16 -14.71 -7.65
C ILE A 276 27.51 -13.97 -7.64
N PRO A 277 28.65 -14.66 -7.40
CA PRO A 277 29.96 -14.01 -7.41
C PRO A 277 30.30 -13.41 -8.77
N ALA A 278 31.10 -12.34 -8.76
CA ALA A 278 31.64 -11.74 -9.98
C ALA A 278 32.42 -12.80 -10.78
N SER A 279 31.97 -13.06 -12.00
CA SER A 279 32.47 -14.12 -12.89
C SER A 279 32.04 -13.85 -14.32
N GLY A 280 32.77 -14.40 -15.30
CA GLY A 280 32.42 -14.17 -16.71
C GLY A 280 31.05 -14.74 -17.09
N VAL A 281 30.60 -15.84 -16.45
CA VAL A 281 29.22 -16.35 -16.66
C VAL A 281 28.17 -15.41 -16.07
N ARG A 282 28.46 -14.71 -14.96
CA ARG A 282 27.56 -13.67 -14.43
C ARG A 282 27.42 -12.54 -15.45
N ASP A 283 28.52 -12.07 -16.03
CA ASP A 283 28.50 -11.00 -17.03
C ASP A 283 27.82 -11.44 -18.33
N LEU A 284 28.02 -12.69 -18.74
CA LEU A 284 27.29 -13.34 -19.83
C LEU A 284 25.77 -13.32 -19.59
N LEU A 285 25.32 -13.71 -18.39
CA LEU A 285 23.88 -13.72 -18.07
C LEU A 285 23.28 -12.31 -18.12
N VAL A 286 24.02 -11.31 -17.65
CA VAL A 286 23.60 -9.90 -17.75
C VAL A 286 23.50 -9.48 -19.21
N GLY A 287 24.56 -9.67 -20.00
CA GLY A 287 24.57 -9.31 -21.42
C GLY A 287 23.50 -10.03 -22.23
N TYR A 288 23.26 -11.32 -21.95
CA TYR A 288 22.21 -12.10 -22.61
C TYR A 288 20.81 -11.56 -22.33
N LEU A 289 20.54 -11.14 -21.08
CA LEU A 289 19.27 -10.52 -20.72
C LEU A 289 19.12 -9.13 -21.34
N GLU A 290 20.19 -8.34 -21.43
CA GLU A 290 20.19 -7.02 -22.08
C GLU A 290 19.91 -7.12 -23.58
N GLU A 291 20.46 -8.13 -24.27
CA GLU A 291 20.19 -8.37 -25.69
C GLU A 291 18.72 -8.72 -25.96
N LEU A 292 18.09 -9.44 -25.03
CA LEU A 292 16.68 -9.84 -25.14
C LEU A 292 15.69 -8.76 -24.69
N GLN A 293 16.12 -7.84 -23.82
CA GLN A 293 15.27 -6.83 -23.18
C GLN A 293 14.41 -6.01 -24.17
N PRO A 294 14.91 -5.54 -25.33
CA PRO A 294 14.10 -4.74 -26.26
C PRO A 294 12.90 -5.48 -26.84
N ASN A 295 12.93 -6.82 -26.87
CA ASN A 295 11.95 -7.67 -27.54
C ASN A 295 11.00 -8.38 -26.58
N MET A 296 11.00 -8.04 -25.28
CA MET A 296 10.14 -8.68 -24.29
C MET A 296 9.62 -7.73 -23.22
N ASP A 297 8.44 -8.04 -22.69
CA ASP A 297 7.90 -7.35 -21.52
C ASP A 297 8.72 -7.64 -20.26
N TYR A 298 8.68 -6.72 -19.29
CA TYR A 298 9.56 -6.80 -18.13
C TYR A 298 9.28 -8.04 -17.26
N SER A 299 8.02 -8.47 -17.13
CA SER A 299 7.69 -9.68 -16.35
C SER A 299 8.24 -10.96 -16.99
N SER A 300 8.30 -11.00 -18.32
CA SER A 300 8.94 -12.08 -19.07
C SER A 300 10.46 -12.08 -18.86
N LEU A 301 11.10 -10.90 -18.89
CA LEU A 301 12.53 -10.73 -18.60
C LEU A 301 12.87 -11.14 -17.16
N GLU A 302 12.13 -10.66 -16.17
CA GLU A 302 12.31 -11.01 -14.77
C GLU A 302 12.13 -12.52 -14.54
N GLY A 303 11.13 -13.13 -15.18
CA GLY A 303 10.90 -14.57 -15.15
C GLY A 303 12.04 -15.37 -15.78
N LEU A 304 12.59 -14.90 -16.89
CA LEU A 304 13.75 -15.51 -17.55
C LEU A 304 15.00 -15.41 -16.67
N ALA A 305 15.28 -14.23 -16.12
CA ALA A 305 16.39 -14.00 -15.20
C ALA A 305 16.31 -14.91 -13.96
N TYR A 306 15.12 -15.09 -13.37
CA TYR A 306 14.91 -16.03 -12.26
C TYR A 306 15.28 -17.47 -12.65
N ARG A 307 14.89 -17.93 -13.85
CA ARG A 307 15.18 -19.30 -14.31
C ARG A 307 16.67 -19.51 -14.58
N LEU A 308 17.33 -18.56 -15.23
CA LEU A 308 18.74 -18.66 -15.62
C LEU A 308 19.69 -18.40 -14.45
N ALA A 309 19.48 -17.33 -13.68
CA ALA A 309 20.35 -16.95 -12.58
C ALA A 309 20.09 -17.82 -11.34
N ARG A 310 18.85 -17.82 -10.80
CA ARG A 310 18.55 -18.48 -9.52
C ARG A 310 18.37 -19.98 -9.63
N LEU A 311 17.63 -20.47 -10.62
CA LEU A 311 17.29 -21.90 -10.70
C LEU A 311 18.32 -22.74 -11.46
N PHE A 312 19.18 -22.10 -12.25
CA PHE A 312 20.24 -22.78 -12.99
C PHE A 312 21.62 -22.40 -12.43
N TRP A 313 22.15 -21.23 -12.75
CA TRP A 313 23.56 -20.93 -12.46
C TRP A 313 23.92 -20.93 -10.97
N TRP A 314 23.09 -20.29 -10.14
CA TRP A 314 23.30 -20.29 -8.69
C TRP A 314 23.30 -21.71 -8.10
N GLU A 315 22.38 -22.57 -8.54
CA GLU A 315 22.33 -23.97 -8.09
C GLU A 315 23.54 -24.78 -8.56
N ILE A 316 24.04 -24.52 -9.78
CA ILE A 316 25.28 -25.13 -10.28
C ILE A 316 26.46 -24.77 -9.37
N LEU A 317 26.59 -23.50 -8.97
CA LEU A 317 27.64 -23.06 -8.04
C LEU A 317 27.48 -23.67 -6.63
N GLN A 318 26.25 -23.99 -6.20
CA GLN A 318 26.04 -24.72 -4.93
C GLN A 318 26.44 -26.20 -5.01
N ILE A 319 26.60 -26.76 -6.20
CA ILE A 319 27.01 -28.16 -6.42
C ILE A 319 28.50 -28.24 -6.74
N ASN A 320 28.98 -27.36 -7.62
CA ASN A 320 30.37 -27.21 -8.01
C ASN A 320 30.80 -25.72 -7.89
N PRO A 321 31.32 -25.30 -6.73
CA PRO A 321 31.74 -23.91 -6.51
C PRO A 321 32.83 -23.42 -7.46
N ASP A 322 33.64 -24.33 -8.00
CA ASP A 322 34.75 -24.02 -8.90
C ASP A 322 34.34 -23.96 -10.38
N GLN A 323 33.05 -24.11 -10.70
CA GLN A 323 32.56 -24.02 -12.08
C GLN A 323 32.75 -22.61 -12.67
N LYS A 324 33.50 -22.49 -13.77
CA LYS A 324 33.85 -21.20 -14.40
C LYS A 324 33.15 -20.92 -15.73
N ASP A 325 32.59 -21.94 -16.37
CA ASP A 325 32.02 -21.86 -17.72
C ASP A 325 30.69 -22.64 -17.83
N LEU A 326 30.08 -22.60 -19.02
CA LEU A 326 28.84 -23.29 -19.36
C LEU A 326 29.02 -24.76 -19.76
N ALA A 327 30.25 -25.30 -19.76
CA ALA A 327 30.54 -26.70 -20.04
C ALA A 327 30.39 -27.55 -18.77
N ILE A 328 29.14 -27.89 -18.45
CA ILE A 328 28.80 -28.58 -17.20
C ILE A 328 28.95 -30.11 -17.33
N SER A 329 29.61 -30.75 -16.36
CA SER A 329 29.75 -32.21 -16.33
C SER A 329 28.42 -32.94 -16.12
N ALA A 330 28.32 -34.18 -16.61
CA ALA A 330 27.10 -34.98 -16.51
C ALA A 330 26.65 -35.26 -15.06
N GLU A 331 27.61 -35.35 -14.14
CA GLU A 331 27.38 -35.54 -12.70
C GLU A 331 26.69 -34.31 -12.08
N VAL A 332 27.25 -33.12 -12.32
CA VAL A 332 26.71 -31.85 -11.82
C VAL A 332 25.31 -31.60 -12.41
N VAL A 333 25.11 -31.88 -13.70
CA VAL A 333 23.79 -31.78 -14.35
C VAL A 333 22.77 -32.71 -13.71
N THR A 334 23.18 -33.91 -13.30
CA THR A 334 22.27 -34.87 -12.67
C THR A 334 21.87 -34.41 -11.26
N ALA A 335 22.84 -34.02 -10.44
CA ALA A 335 22.59 -33.45 -9.11
C ALA A 335 21.70 -32.19 -9.17
N TRP A 336 21.94 -31.31 -10.14
CA TRP A 336 21.13 -30.11 -10.35
C TRP A 336 19.68 -30.46 -10.71
N ARG A 337 19.45 -31.44 -11.59
CA ARG A 337 18.10 -31.86 -11.98
C ARG A 337 17.31 -32.46 -10.82
N GLU A 338 17.97 -33.22 -9.95
CA GLU A 338 17.35 -33.77 -8.73
C GLU A 338 16.89 -32.66 -7.80
N ARG A 339 17.74 -31.64 -7.56
CA ARG A 339 17.36 -30.44 -6.78
C ARG A 339 16.23 -29.65 -7.45
N LEU A 340 16.29 -29.49 -8.77
CA LEU A 340 15.29 -28.74 -9.54
C LEU A 340 13.88 -29.36 -9.46
N ALA A 341 13.79 -30.68 -9.29
CA ALA A 341 12.52 -31.40 -9.20
C ALA A 341 11.68 -30.96 -7.98
N MET A 342 12.30 -30.35 -6.97
CA MET A 342 11.64 -29.88 -5.76
C MET A 342 11.65 -28.34 -5.63
N THR A 343 10.66 -27.80 -4.94
CA THR A 343 10.66 -26.42 -4.47
C THR A 343 11.41 -26.30 -3.15
N LEU A 344 11.73 -25.08 -2.72
CA LEU A 344 12.33 -24.82 -1.40
C LEU A 344 11.47 -25.36 -0.25
N ASP A 345 10.15 -25.37 -0.43
CA ASP A 345 9.19 -25.93 0.53
C ASP A 345 9.02 -27.47 0.42
N GLY A 346 9.90 -28.16 -0.31
CA GLY A 346 9.90 -29.63 -0.44
C GLY A 346 8.81 -30.23 -1.34
N ARG A 347 8.09 -29.42 -2.12
CA ARG A 347 7.01 -29.91 -3.02
C ARG A 347 7.54 -30.17 -4.43
N PRO A 348 6.96 -31.12 -5.19
CA PRO A 348 7.31 -31.31 -6.60
C PRO A 348 7.09 -30.04 -7.42
N ARG A 349 8.13 -29.61 -8.15
CA ARG A 349 8.10 -28.40 -8.98
C ARG A 349 7.27 -28.62 -10.23
N ARG A 350 6.26 -27.76 -10.44
CA ARG A 350 5.35 -27.86 -11.59
C ARG A 350 5.94 -27.31 -12.90
N GLU A 351 6.89 -26.38 -12.81
CA GLU A 351 7.39 -25.59 -13.95
C GLU A 351 8.74 -26.04 -14.50
N VAL A 352 9.19 -27.26 -14.17
CA VAL A 352 10.50 -27.80 -14.57
C VAL A 352 10.76 -27.62 -16.07
N HIS A 353 9.79 -27.92 -16.93
CA HIS A 353 9.96 -27.80 -18.37
C HIS A 353 10.20 -26.37 -18.86
N SER A 354 9.54 -25.37 -18.25
CA SER A 354 9.73 -23.96 -18.60
C SER A 354 11.19 -23.53 -18.36
N ILE A 355 11.77 -24.01 -17.25
CA ILE A 355 13.17 -23.78 -16.89
C ILE A 355 14.11 -24.47 -17.88
N LEU A 356 13.85 -25.75 -18.18
CA LEU A 356 14.64 -26.51 -19.16
C LEU A 356 14.60 -25.87 -20.55
N PHE A 357 13.46 -25.32 -20.98
CA PHE A 357 13.36 -24.60 -22.25
C PHE A 357 14.13 -23.29 -22.25
N ALA A 358 14.06 -22.51 -21.16
CA ALA A 358 14.80 -21.26 -21.04
C ALA A 358 16.32 -21.50 -21.18
N ILE A 359 16.85 -22.52 -20.50
CA ILE A 359 18.27 -22.89 -20.57
C ILE A 359 18.63 -23.37 -21.97
N ARG A 360 17.82 -24.25 -22.57
CA ARG A 360 18.05 -24.70 -23.96
C ARG A 360 18.01 -23.55 -24.97
N GLY A 361 17.11 -22.58 -24.76
CA GLY A 361 17.03 -21.35 -25.54
C GLY A 361 18.36 -20.61 -25.47
N MET A 362 18.81 -20.26 -24.26
CA MET A 362 20.08 -19.56 -24.04
C MET A 362 21.26 -20.26 -24.71
N TYR A 363 21.45 -21.57 -24.52
CA TYR A 363 22.57 -22.29 -25.16
C TYR A 363 22.50 -22.28 -26.69
N ARG A 364 21.30 -22.33 -27.27
CA ARG A 364 21.12 -22.26 -28.72
C ARG A 364 21.35 -20.84 -29.22
N ASP A 365 20.78 -19.86 -28.55
CA ASP A 365 20.87 -18.45 -28.92
C ASP A 365 22.34 -17.99 -28.84
N LEU A 366 23.11 -18.42 -27.84
CA LEU A 366 24.57 -18.20 -27.77
C LEU A 366 25.34 -18.82 -28.96
N ALA A 367 24.98 -20.03 -29.39
CA ALA A 367 25.60 -20.68 -30.54
C ALA A 367 25.19 -20.03 -31.87
N GLU A 368 24.02 -19.42 -31.94
CA GLU A 368 23.55 -18.67 -33.11
C GLU A 368 24.27 -17.32 -33.17
N TRP A 369 24.19 -16.53 -32.11
CA TRP A 369 24.80 -15.20 -32.01
C TRP A 369 26.33 -15.20 -32.06
N SER A 370 26.99 -16.33 -31.76
CA SER A 370 28.43 -16.43 -31.93
C SER A 370 28.90 -16.33 -33.38
N HIS A 371 28.01 -16.49 -34.36
CA HIS A 371 28.35 -16.26 -35.78
C HIS A 371 28.41 -14.77 -36.10
N ASP A 372 27.58 -13.95 -35.44
CA ASP A 372 27.48 -12.51 -35.67
C ASP A 372 28.50 -11.72 -34.82
N ASP A 373 28.66 -12.09 -33.54
CA ASP A 373 29.65 -11.50 -32.63
C ASP A 373 30.42 -12.60 -31.87
N PRO A 374 31.47 -13.18 -32.49
CA PRO A 374 32.26 -14.26 -31.90
C PRO A 374 33.04 -13.85 -30.65
N VAL A 375 33.44 -12.57 -30.55
CA VAL A 375 34.26 -12.08 -29.42
C VAL A 375 33.40 -12.02 -28.16
N ARG A 376 32.15 -11.57 -28.28
CA ARG A 376 31.21 -11.45 -27.16
C ARG A 376 30.59 -12.80 -26.78
N TRP A 377 30.11 -13.58 -27.74
CA TRP A 377 29.30 -14.78 -27.47
C TRP A 377 30.05 -16.10 -27.70
N GLY A 378 31.01 -16.13 -28.63
CA GLY A 378 31.70 -17.35 -29.06
C GLY A 378 32.46 -18.05 -27.93
N VAL A 379 33.07 -17.29 -27.02
CA VAL A 379 33.81 -17.85 -25.87
C VAL A 379 32.91 -18.62 -24.88
N TRP A 380 31.58 -18.44 -24.95
CA TRP A 380 30.61 -19.05 -24.05
C TRP A 380 29.86 -20.24 -24.66
N VAL A 381 30.11 -20.55 -25.93
CA VAL A 381 29.44 -21.66 -26.62
C VAL A 381 29.87 -22.99 -25.99
N ALA A 382 28.89 -23.76 -25.52
CA ALA A 382 29.12 -25.03 -24.84
C ALA A 382 28.04 -26.07 -25.17
N PRO A 383 28.29 -27.38 -24.94
CA PRO A 383 27.26 -28.40 -25.06
C PRO A 383 26.10 -28.16 -24.09
N CYS A 384 24.87 -28.18 -24.60
CA CYS A 384 23.68 -27.94 -23.77
C CYS A 384 23.46 -29.08 -22.76
N PRO A 385 23.35 -28.78 -21.44
CA PRO A 385 23.19 -29.80 -20.39
C PRO A 385 21.82 -30.49 -20.38
N VAL A 386 20.87 -30.05 -21.22
CA VAL A 386 19.50 -30.57 -21.25
C VAL A 386 19.26 -31.40 -22.52
N PRO A 387 19.09 -32.73 -22.46
CA PRO A 387 18.83 -33.57 -23.64
C PRO A 387 17.50 -33.27 -24.34
N ARG A 388 17.46 -33.40 -25.68
CA ARG A 388 16.26 -33.22 -26.52
C ARG A 388 15.07 -34.10 -26.10
N ALA A 389 15.32 -35.30 -25.57
CA ALA A 389 14.26 -36.22 -25.12
C ALA A 389 13.39 -35.64 -24.01
N LEU A 390 13.96 -34.80 -23.13
CA LEU A 390 13.23 -34.15 -22.03
C LEU A 390 12.28 -33.05 -22.52
N SER A 391 12.55 -32.45 -23.68
CA SER A 391 11.64 -31.49 -24.33
C SER A 391 10.39 -32.17 -24.91
N ARG A 392 10.46 -33.45 -25.33
CA ARG A 392 9.29 -34.19 -25.84
C ARG A 392 8.24 -34.45 -24.76
N ALA A 393 8.64 -34.59 -23.49
CA ALA A 393 7.71 -34.71 -22.36
C ALA A 393 6.84 -33.46 -22.16
N ALA A 394 7.29 -32.29 -22.60
CA ALA A 394 6.52 -31.05 -22.52
C ALA A 394 5.28 -31.04 -23.44
N ALA A 395 5.31 -31.74 -24.59
CA ALA A 395 4.13 -31.89 -25.44
C ALA A 395 3.01 -32.68 -24.71
N LYS A 396 3.39 -33.71 -23.95
CA LYS A 396 2.46 -34.47 -23.09
C LYS A 396 1.90 -33.59 -21.97
N GLN A 397 2.73 -32.74 -21.36
CA GLN A 397 2.28 -31.79 -20.34
C GLN A 397 1.36 -30.70 -20.93
N LYS A 398 1.66 -30.17 -22.11
CA LYS A 398 0.79 -29.22 -22.83
C LYS A 398 -0.57 -29.84 -23.15
N ARG A 399 -0.59 -31.11 -23.57
CA ARG A 399 -1.84 -31.88 -23.75
C ARG A 399 -2.60 -32.06 -22.43
N ARG A 400 -1.91 -32.42 -21.34
CA ARG A 400 -2.52 -32.52 -19.98
C ARG A 400 -3.08 -31.19 -19.49
N GLN A 401 -2.36 -30.09 -19.69
CA GLN A 401 -2.85 -28.74 -19.39
C GLN A 401 -4.10 -28.44 -20.21
N LYS A 402 -4.10 -28.69 -21.52
CA LYS A 402 -5.28 -28.52 -22.38
C LYS A 402 -6.47 -29.36 -21.90
N ALA A 403 -6.26 -30.63 -21.55
CA ALA A 403 -7.29 -31.50 -21.00
C ALA A 403 -7.84 -30.96 -19.68
N SER A 404 -6.98 -30.64 -18.71
CA SER A 404 -7.38 -30.05 -17.43
C SER A 404 -8.13 -28.72 -17.60
N MET A 405 -7.75 -27.92 -18.59
CA MET A 405 -8.44 -26.68 -18.95
C MET A 405 -9.85 -26.93 -19.51
N GLN A 406 -10.01 -27.97 -20.34
CA GLN A 406 -11.31 -28.38 -20.87
C GLN A 406 -12.20 -28.97 -19.77
N ASP A 407 -11.66 -29.84 -18.92
CA ASP A 407 -12.38 -30.42 -17.78
C ASP A 407 -12.84 -29.33 -16.81
N ARG A 408 -11.97 -28.34 -16.53
CA ARG A 408 -12.35 -27.16 -15.74
C ARG A 408 -13.49 -26.36 -16.38
N THR A 409 -13.49 -26.22 -17.70
CA THR A 409 -14.55 -25.49 -18.41
C THR A 409 -15.88 -26.23 -18.27
N ARG A 410 -15.89 -27.55 -18.54
CA ARG A 410 -17.08 -28.41 -18.38
C ARG A 410 -17.65 -28.38 -16.96
N MET A 411 -16.79 -28.34 -15.95
CA MET A 411 -17.19 -28.26 -14.53
C MET A 411 -17.77 -26.89 -14.17
N LEU A 412 -17.27 -25.79 -14.73
CA LEU A 412 -17.76 -24.44 -14.43
C LEU A 412 -19.02 -24.05 -15.21
N THR A 413 -19.22 -24.56 -16.43
CA THR A 413 -20.40 -24.25 -17.26
C THR A 413 -21.74 -24.38 -16.53
N PRO A 414 -22.06 -25.50 -15.83
CA PRO A 414 -23.33 -25.62 -15.12
C PRO A 414 -23.41 -24.75 -13.86
N LEU A 415 -22.28 -24.27 -13.31
CA LEU A 415 -22.22 -23.44 -12.11
C LEU A 415 -22.33 -21.94 -12.41
N LEU A 416 -22.11 -21.53 -13.66
CA LEU A 416 -22.13 -20.12 -14.07
C LEU A 416 -23.48 -19.44 -13.74
N PRO A 417 -24.67 -20.00 -14.03
CA PRO A 417 -25.94 -19.34 -13.71
C PRO A 417 -26.11 -19.00 -12.22
N ALA A 418 -25.68 -19.89 -11.32
CA ALA A 418 -25.74 -19.66 -9.88
C ALA A 418 -24.80 -18.52 -9.43
N LEU A 419 -23.60 -18.43 -10.02
CA LEU A 419 -22.70 -17.30 -9.78
C LEU A 419 -23.32 -15.97 -10.22
N LEU A 420 -23.95 -15.93 -11.40
CA LEU A 420 -24.60 -14.73 -11.94
C LEU A 420 -25.75 -14.27 -11.03
N ALA A 421 -26.62 -15.20 -10.62
CA ALA A 421 -27.72 -14.91 -9.72
C ALA A 421 -27.22 -14.36 -8.37
N ALA A 422 -26.15 -14.95 -7.81
CA ALA A 422 -25.56 -14.49 -6.56
C ALA A 422 -24.91 -13.11 -6.70
N ALA A 423 -24.28 -12.80 -7.83
CA ALA A 423 -23.69 -11.48 -8.07
C ALA A 423 -24.75 -10.37 -8.09
N THR A 424 -25.86 -10.58 -8.81
CA THR A 424 -26.99 -9.65 -8.84
C THR A 424 -27.65 -9.52 -7.46
N ALA A 425 -27.97 -10.63 -6.81
CA ALA A 425 -28.58 -10.60 -5.47
C ALA A 425 -27.67 -9.91 -4.44
N HIS A 426 -26.35 -10.08 -4.54
CA HIS A 426 -25.39 -9.43 -3.65
C HIS A 426 -25.31 -7.92 -3.88
N LYS A 427 -25.32 -7.46 -5.14
CA LYS A 427 -25.43 -6.03 -5.49
C LYS A 427 -26.68 -5.42 -4.86
N ASP A 428 -27.85 -6.03 -5.08
CA ASP A 428 -29.13 -5.48 -4.61
C ASP A 428 -29.23 -5.49 -3.08
N ARG A 429 -28.78 -6.58 -2.44
CA ARG A 429 -28.73 -6.72 -0.98
C ARG A 429 -27.88 -5.63 -0.34
N THR A 430 -26.67 -5.43 -0.84
CA THR A 430 -25.72 -4.49 -0.25
C THR A 430 -26.11 -3.04 -0.52
N ALA A 431 -26.73 -2.75 -1.67
CA ALA A 431 -27.37 -1.47 -1.94
C ALA A 431 -28.52 -1.18 -0.96
N THR A 432 -29.38 -2.17 -0.71
CA THR A 432 -30.47 -2.08 0.29
C THR A 432 -29.91 -1.82 1.69
N LEU A 433 -28.84 -2.51 2.08
CA LEU A 433 -28.15 -2.30 3.35
C LEU A 433 -27.66 -0.86 3.51
N LEU A 434 -27.02 -0.30 2.48
CA LEU A 434 -26.55 1.07 2.51
C LEU A 434 -27.71 2.07 2.59
N GLN A 435 -28.76 1.89 1.79
CA GLN A 435 -29.93 2.77 1.81
C GLN A 435 -30.61 2.78 3.19
N ARG A 436 -30.84 1.61 3.79
CA ARG A 436 -31.42 1.51 5.14
C ARG A 436 -30.53 2.16 6.20
N ALA A 437 -29.22 1.88 6.15
CA ALA A 437 -28.27 2.48 7.09
C ALA A 437 -28.19 4.01 6.98
N LEU A 438 -28.41 4.58 5.80
CA LEU A 438 -28.45 6.04 5.58
C LEU A 438 -29.71 6.68 6.19
N THR A 439 -30.81 5.96 6.28
CA THR A 439 -32.08 6.46 6.86
C THR A 439 -32.14 6.33 8.40
N CYS A 440 -31.17 5.67 9.02
CA CYS A 440 -31.15 5.42 10.46
C CYS A 440 -30.23 6.40 11.22
N THR A 441 -30.63 6.74 12.46
CA THR A 441 -29.79 7.49 13.41
C THR A 441 -28.87 6.55 14.20
N HIS A 442 -28.01 7.07 15.09
CA HIS A 442 -27.11 6.23 15.87
C HIS A 442 -27.87 5.23 16.74
N ASP A 443 -27.40 3.98 16.74
CA ASP A 443 -27.91 2.84 17.52
C ASP A 443 -29.36 2.46 17.19
N GLN A 444 -29.95 3.08 16.18
CA GLN A 444 -31.22 2.67 15.62
C GLN A 444 -31.05 1.33 14.88
N GLU A 445 -31.98 0.41 15.16
CA GLU A 445 -32.01 -0.89 14.52
C GLU A 445 -32.61 -0.81 13.11
N PHE A 446 -32.11 -1.66 12.21
CA PHE A 446 -32.70 -1.90 10.90
C PHE A 446 -32.43 -3.34 10.46
N VAL A 447 -33.30 -3.88 9.61
CA VAL A 447 -33.25 -5.29 9.19
C VAL A 447 -32.99 -5.39 7.69
N VAL A 448 -32.10 -6.31 7.31
CA VAL A 448 -31.84 -6.70 5.91
C VAL A 448 -31.67 -8.20 5.84
N ASP A 449 -32.45 -8.87 5.00
CA ASP A 449 -32.44 -10.33 4.79
C ASP A 449 -32.48 -11.15 6.09
N GLY A 450 -33.30 -10.71 7.05
CA GLY A 450 -33.47 -11.37 8.35
C GLY A 450 -32.36 -11.09 9.37
N PHE A 451 -31.33 -10.32 9.01
CA PHE A 451 -30.28 -9.89 9.95
C PHE A 451 -30.60 -8.49 10.48
N THR A 452 -30.54 -8.34 11.81
CA THR A 452 -30.70 -7.04 12.48
C THR A 452 -29.35 -6.36 12.65
N PHE A 453 -29.28 -5.11 12.23
CA PHE A 453 -28.10 -4.24 12.33
C PHE A 453 -28.40 -3.02 13.18
N LEU A 454 -27.37 -2.49 13.85
CA LEU A 454 -27.39 -1.23 14.57
C LEU A 454 -26.57 -0.20 13.82
N ARG A 455 -27.14 0.98 13.53
CA ARG A 455 -26.42 2.03 12.82
C ARG A 455 -25.35 2.67 13.72
N HIS A 456 -24.08 2.59 13.32
CA HIS A 456 -22.98 3.17 14.10
C HIS A 456 -22.65 4.60 13.63
N CYS A 457 -23.33 5.60 14.19
CA CYS A 457 -23.21 7.00 13.80
C CYS A 457 -23.18 7.97 15.01
N PRO A 458 -22.27 7.81 16.00
CA PRO A 458 -22.28 8.67 17.19
C PRO A 458 -22.27 10.17 16.87
N PRO A 459 -22.83 11.05 17.72
CA PRO A 459 -22.79 12.49 17.50
C PRO A 459 -21.36 12.98 17.21
N LEU A 460 -21.22 13.85 16.22
CA LEU A 460 -19.93 14.45 15.89
C LEU A 460 -19.49 15.36 17.04
N ARG A 461 -18.23 15.26 17.46
CA ARG A 461 -17.66 16.14 18.48
C ARG A 461 -17.05 17.40 17.87
N ARG A 462 -16.66 17.34 16.58
CA ARG A 462 -16.04 18.41 15.78
C ARG A 462 -16.34 18.18 14.30
N ASP A 463 -16.27 19.23 13.49
CA ASP A 463 -16.53 19.16 12.05
C ASP A 463 -15.56 18.20 11.31
N GLY A 464 -14.30 18.16 11.74
CA GLY A 464 -13.29 17.22 11.19
C GLY A 464 -13.54 15.74 11.53
N ASP A 465 -14.56 15.43 12.33
CA ASP A 465 -15.03 14.05 12.58
C ASP A 465 -16.08 13.59 11.56
N ALA A 466 -16.48 14.46 10.60
CA ALA A 466 -17.43 14.13 9.54
C ALA A 466 -17.04 12.82 8.85
N ARG A 467 -17.97 11.87 8.80
CA ARG A 467 -17.67 10.50 8.38
C ARG A 467 -17.60 10.41 6.87
N ALA A 468 -16.50 9.86 6.36
CA ALA A 468 -16.36 9.52 4.94
C ALA A 468 -17.08 8.21 4.55
N ARG A 469 -17.46 7.39 5.53
CA ARG A 469 -18.00 6.03 5.36
C ARG A 469 -19.17 5.79 6.30
N ILE A 470 -20.08 4.92 5.88
CA ILE A 470 -21.24 4.47 6.65
C ILE A 470 -20.90 3.19 7.39
N TRP A 471 -21.24 3.12 8.66
CA TRP A 471 -20.86 2.02 9.56
C TRP A 471 -22.07 1.44 10.27
N ALA A 472 -22.06 0.13 10.49
CA ALA A 472 -23.06 -0.57 11.29
C ALA A 472 -22.42 -1.66 12.15
N HIS A 473 -23.12 -2.08 13.19
CA HIS A 473 -22.81 -3.29 13.97
C HIS A 473 -23.91 -4.32 13.71
N LEU A 474 -23.62 -5.59 13.93
CA LEU A 474 -24.69 -6.58 14.10
C LEU A 474 -25.35 -6.37 15.46
N ALA A 475 -26.67 -6.56 15.53
CA ALA A 475 -27.36 -6.54 16.81
C ALA A 475 -26.87 -7.71 17.71
N PRO A 476 -26.92 -7.58 19.05
CA PRO A 476 -26.54 -8.65 19.96
C PRO A 476 -27.25 -9.97 19.63
N GLY A 477 -26.52 -11.08 19.66
CA GLY A 477 -27.06 -12.42 19.36
C GLY A 477 -27.16 -12.78 17.87
N GLN A 478 -26.94 -11.82 16.96
CA GLN A 478 -26.90 -12.11 15.52
C GLN A 478 -25.58 -12.77 15.12
N GLN A 479 -25.67 -13.88 14.39
CA GLN A 479 -24.49 -14.47 13.73
C GLN A 479 -24.17 -13.69 12.46
N ARG A 480 -22.87 -13.52 12.18
CA ARG A 480 -22.45 -12.78 11.00
C ARG A 480 -22.88 -13.50 9.72
N PRO A 481 -23.61 -12.83 8.81
CA PRO A 481 -23.99 -13.45 7.55
C PRO A 481 -22.78 -13.78 6.69
N GLY A 482 -22.82 -14.93 5.99
CA GLY A 482 -21.74 -15.39 5.11
C GLY A 482 -21.46 -14.46 3.91
N TRP A 483 -22.39 -13.55 3.58
CA TRP A 483 -22.19 -12.53 2.54
C TRP A 483 -21.40 -11.30 3.02
N ILE A 484 -21.08 -11.19 4.32
CA ILE A 484 -20.20 -10.14 4.87
C ILE A 484 -18.83 -10.73 5.21
N ARG A 485 -17.78 -10.28 4.52
CA ARG A 485 -16.40 -10.68 4.80
C ARG A 485 -15.85 -10.09 6.10
N GLY A 486 -14.79 -10.74 6.60
CA GLY A 486 -14.01 -10.31 7.76
C GLY A 486 -14.67 -10.61 9.10
N SER A 487 -13.93 -10.39 10.18
CA SER A 487 -14.37 -10.68 11.55
C SER A 487 -14.57 -9.42 12.41
N ALA A 488 -14.36 -8.23 11.83
CA ALA A 488 -14.47 -6.97 12.58
C ALA A 488 -15.93 -6.74 13.02
N GLU A 489 -16.13 -6.48 14.31
CA GLU A 489 -17.46 -6.19 14.90
C GLU A 489 -18.14 -5.02 14.18
N ARG A 490 -17.36 -3.98 13.87
CA ARG A 490 -17.83 -2.84 13.09
C ARG A 490 -17.71 -3.11 11.58
N ILE A 491 -18.84 -2.97 10.90
CA ILE A 491 -19.02 -3.26 9.47
C ILE A 491 -19.00 -1.95 8.68
N ASP A 492 -18.12 -1.84 7.69
CA ASP A 492 -18.12 -0.74 6.71
C ASP A 492 -19.19 -1.03 5.66
N VAL A 493 -20.37 -0.41 5.82
CA VAL A 493 -21.52 -0.61 4.94
C VAL A 493 -21.25 -0.04 3.55
N THR A 494 -20.51 1.07 3.48
CA THR A 494 -20.10 1.65 2.19
C THR A 494 -19.17 0.70 1.44
N ALA A 495 -18.22 0.05 2.12
CA ALA A 495 -17.33 -0.92 1.48
C ALA A 495 -18.06 -2.16 0.97
N LEU A 496 -19.07 -2.63 1.71
CA LEU A 496 -19.89 -3.77 1.30
C LEU A 496 -20.73 -3.46 0.06
N GLU A 497 -21.35 -2.28 -0.03
CA GLU A 497 -22.07 -1.86 -1.24
C GLU A 497 -21.13 -1.74 -2.43
N GLU A 498 -19.96 -1.11 -2.25
CA GLU A 498 -18.96 -1.03 -3.32
C GLU A 498 -18.53 -2.42 -3.79
N GLU A 499 -18.31 -3.34 -2.86
CA GLU A 499 -17.97 -4.73 -3.17
C GLU A 499 -19.08 -5.45 -3.95
N GLY A 500 -20.34 -5.28 -3.55
CA GLY A 500 -21.49 -5.84 -4.26
C GLY A 500 -21.63 -5.29 -5.67
N PHE A 501 -21.56 -3.97 -5.82
CA PHE A 501 -21.62 -3.31 -7.13
C PHE A 501 -20.48 -3.75 -8.06
N TRP A 502 -19.24 -3.67 -7.59
CA TRP A 502 -18.09 -4.04 -8.42
C TRP A 502 -18.06 -5.53 -8.70
N GLY A 503 -18.51 -6.38 -7.77
CA GLY A 503 -18.66 -7.82 -8.00
C GLY A 503 -19.60 -8.14 -9.15
N TRP A 504 -20.79 -7.55 -9.14
CA TRP A 504 -21.72 -7.66 -10.26
C TRP A 504 -21.14 -7.12 -11.56
N ALA A 505 -20.59 -5.91 -11.56
CA ALA A 505 -20.07 -5.27 -12.76
C ALA A 505 -18.92 -6.07 -13.41
N LEU A 506 -18.02 -6.62 -12.58
CA LEU A 506 -16.90 -7.45 -13.04
C LEU A 506 -17.42 -8.75 -13.67
N VAL A 507 -18.32 -9.46 -13.00
CA VAL A 507 -18.88 -10.74 -13.47
C VAL A 507 -19.66 -10.55 -14.77
N GLU A 508 -20.53 -9.55 -14.83
CA GLU A 508 -21.32 -9.25 -16.03
C GLU A 508 -20.45 -8.82 -17.20
N THR A 509 -19.46 -7.95 -16.99
CA THR A 509 -18.59 -7.51 -18.08
C THR A 509 -17.75 -8.67 -18.61
N LEU A 510 -17.19 -9.51 -17.72
CA LEU A 510 -16.42 -10.68 -18.11
C LEU A 510 -17.28 -11.73 -18.84
N ARG A 511 -18.54 -11.97 -18.42
CA ARG A 511 -19.43 -12.95 -19.06
C ARG A 511 -19.83 -12.52 -20.47
N HIS A 512 -19.95 -11.23 -20.74
CA HIS A 512 -20.38 -10.73 -22.06
C HIS A 512 -19.22 -10.56 -23.04
N THR A 513 -17.99 -10.40 -22.54
CA THR A 513 -16.85 -10.01 -23.39
C THR A 513 -15.73 -11.04 -23.45
N GLY A 514 -15.53 -11.83 -22.39
CA GLY A 514 -14.43 -12.79 -22.30
C GLY A 514 -13.03 -12.14 -22.30
N ILE A 515 -12.90 -10.84 -22.06
CA ILE A 515 -11.61 -10.13 -22.07
C ILE A 515 -10.72 -10.55 -20.88
N ARG A 516 -9.41 -10.32 -21.00
CA ARG A 516 -8.46 -10.53 -19.90
C ARG A 516 -8.71 -9.54 -18.76
N ILE A 517 -8.28 -9.89 -17.55
CA ILE A 517 -8.36 -8.97 -16.41
C ILE A 517 -7.55 -7.70 -16.66
N GLU A 518 -6.40 -7.80 -17.33
CA GLU A 518 -5.61 -6.63 -17.72
C GLU A 518 -6.41 -5.71 -18.65
N GLU A 519 -6.97 -6.26 -19.72
CA GLU A 519 -7.79 -5.51 -20.69
C GLU A 519 -9.02 -4.85 -20.04
N LEU A 520 -9.68 -5.57 -19.11
CA LEU A 520 -10.82 -5.05 -18.34
C LEU A 520 -10.46 -3.82 -17.50
N LEU A 521 -9.30 -3.87 -16.83
CA LEU A 521 -8.85 -2.79 -15.95
C LEU A 521 -8.31 -1.58 -16.72
N GLU A 522 -7.86 -1.78 -17.95
CA GLU A 522 -7.45 -0.73 -18.89
C GLU A 522 -8.61 -0.13 -19.69
N LEU A 523 -9.86 -0.61 -19.49
CA LEU A 523 -11.02 0.00 -20.13
C LEU A 523 -11.20 1.45 -19.66
N THR A 524 -11.30 2.37 -20.62
CA THR A 524 -11.51 3.80 -20.35
C THR A 524 -12.81 4.28 -20.95
N GLN A 525 -13.22 5.51 -20.63
CA GLN A 525 -14.35 6.16 -21.30
C GLN A 525 -14.16 6.20 -22.83
N LEU A 526 -12.92 6.23 -23.32
CA LEU A 526 -12.58 6.21 -24.76
C LEU A 526 -12.75 4.83 -25.41
N SER A 527 -12.86 3.77 -24.60
CA SER A 527 -13.18 2.42 -25.07
C SER A 527 -14.64 2.28 -25.51
N LEU A 528 -15.53 3.17 -25.06
CA LEU A 528 -16.94 3.18 -25.46
C LEU A 528 -17.09 3.92 -26.78
N ARG A 529 -17.32 3.19 -27.87
CA ARG A 529 -17.49 3.72 -29.22
C ARG A 529 -18.88 3.40 -29.75
N HIS A 530 -19.28 4.10 -30.80
CA HIS A 530 -20.45 3.76 -31.58
C HIS A 530 -20.12 3.84 -33.06
N TYR A 531 -20.77 3.01 -33.85
CA TYR A 531 -20.73 3.03 -35.30
C TYR A 531 -22.15 3.17 -35.81
N THR A 532 -22.39 4.15 -36.68
CA THR A 532 -23.68 4.31 -37.36
C THR A 532 -23.53 3.79 -38.77
N ALA A 533 -24.21 2.70 -39.10
CA ALA A 533 -24.17 2.14 -40.44
C ALA A 533 -24.83 3.12 -41.43
N SER A 534 -24.09 3.56 -42.46
CA SER A 534 -24.58 4.51 -43.47
C SER A 534 -25.77 3.99 -44.27
N THR A 535 -25.90 2.66 -44.39
CA THR A 535 -26.95 2.00 -45.17
C THR A 535 -28.26 1.84 -44.41
N THR A 536 -28.23 1.70 -43.07
CA THR A 536 -29.43 1.44 -42.24
C THR A 536 -29.71 2.51 -41.20
N ALA A 537 -28.82 3.52 -41.07
CA ALA A 537 -28.83 4.52 -40.00
C ALA A 537 -28.89 3.93 -38.57
N THR A 538 -28.53 2.66 -38.40
CA THR A 538 -28.59 1.97 -37.11
C THR A 538 -27.33 2.24 -36.31
N LEU A 539 -27.49 2.68 -35.05
CA LEU A 539 -26.39 2.89 -34.10
C LEU A 539 -26.00 1.56 -33.44
N VAL A 540 -24.77 1.13 -33.67
CA VAL A 540 -24.18 -0.08 -33.08
C VAL A 540 -23.17 0.34 -32.01
N PRO A 541 -23.44 0.09 -30.72
CA PRO A 541 -22.47 0.33 -29.66
C PRO A 541 -21.32 -0.67 -29.74
N LEU A 542 -20.08 -0.17 -29.68
CA LEU A 542 -18.86 -0.96 -29.79
C LEU A 542 -17.98 -0.76 -28.55
N LEU A 543 -17.42 -1.84 -28.03
CA LEU A 543 -16.39 -1.83 -27.01
C LEU A 543 -15.03 -2.00 -27.68
N HIS A 544 -14.20 -0.96 -27.58
CA HIS A 544 -12.84 -0.96 -28.11
C HIS A 544 -11.85 -1.46 -27.06
N ILE A 545 -11.18 -2.57 -27.37
CA ILE A 545 -10.15 -3.20 -26.56
C ILE A 545 -8.78 -2.95 -27.20
N VAL A 546 -7.98 -2.13 -26.53
CA VAL A 546 -6.58 -1.89 -26.87
C VAL A 546 -5.77 -3.17 -26.57
N PRO A 547 -4.84 -3.58 -27.45
CA PRO A 547 -4.09 -4.81 -27.27
C PRO A 547 -3.23 -4.79 -26.00
N SER A 548 -3.23 -5.91 -25.26
CA SER A 548 -2.26 -6.17 -24.19
C SER A 548 -1.18 -7.13 -24.70
N LYS A 549 0.08 -6.67 -24.76
CA LYS A 549 1.33 -7.42 -25.02
C LYS A 549 1.46 -8.16 -26.37
N THR A 550 0.54 -9.08 -26.68
CA THR A 550 0.64 -10.02 -27.80
C THR A 550 -0.69 -10.25 -28.51
N ASP A 551 -1.72 -9.48 -28.18
CA ASP A 551 -3.05 -9.60 -28.79
C ASP A 551 -3.25 -8.50 -29.83
N CYS A 552 -4.26 -8.67 -30.69
CA CYS A 552 -4.66 -7.65 -31.66
C CYS A 552 -5.65 -6.66 -31.02
N GLU A 553 -5.70 -5.45 -31.57
CA GLU A 553 -6.77 -4.49 -31.31
C GLU A 553 -8.13 -5.10 -31.72
N ARG A 554 -9.16 -4.93 -30.89
CA ARG A 554 -10.48 -5.54 -31.12
C ARG A 554 -11.61 -4.56 -30.87
N LEU A 555 -12.60 -4.59 -31.74
CA LEU A 555 -13.89 -3.94 -31.56
C LEU A 555 -14.95 -5.03 -31.32
N ILE A 556 -15.57 -5.01 -30.15
CA ILE A 556 -16.61 -5.97 -29.76
C ILE A 556 -17.97 -5.28 -29.83
N PRO A 557 -18.91 -5.72 -30.69
CA PRO A 557 -20.30 -5.24 -30.63
C PRO A 557 -20.92 -5.53 -29.27
N MET A 558 -21.49 -4.50 -28.64
CA MET A 558 -22.08 -4.64 -27.30
C MET A 558 -23.52 -5.12 -27.39
N THR A 559 -23.86 -6.16 -26.63
CA THR A 559 -25.27 -6.55 -26.43
C THR A 559 -26.00 -5.50 -25.59
N PRO A 560 -27.34 -5.41 -25.67
CA PRO A 560 -28.11 -4.47 -24.84
C PRO A 560 -27.81 -4.60 -23.33
N GLU A 561 -27.60 -5.82 -22.85
CA GLU A 561 -27.24 -6.10 -21.46
C GLU A 561 -25.87 -5.52 -21.10
N LEU A 562 -24.86 -5.72 -21.95
CA LEU A 562 -23.53 -5.16 -21.75
C LEU A 562 -23.54 -3.62 -21.76
N VAL A 563 -24.35 -3.01 -22.65
CA VAL A 563 -24.55 -1.56 -22.65
C VAL A 563 -25.13 -1.09 -21.31
N GLY A 564 -26.15 -1.78 -20.78
CA GLY A 564 -26.73 -1.47 -19.47
C GLY A 564 -25.70 -1.53 -18.34
N VAL A 565 -24.88 -2.59 -18.31
CA VAL A 565 -23.81 -2.77 -17.32
C VAL A 565 -22.76 -1.66 -17.41
N LEU A 566 -22.25 -1.38 -18.60
CA LEU A 566 -21.20 -0.37 -18.79
C LEU A 566 -21.70 1.06 -18.56
N LEU A 567 -22.98 1.35 -18.77
CA LEU A 567 -23.58 2.63 -18.38
C LEU A 567 -23.64 2.78 -16.85
N GLU A 568 -23.99 1.73 -16.12
CA GLU A 568 -23.92 1.76 -14.65
C GLU A 568 -22.48 1.92 -14.15
N VAL A 569 -21.53 1.20 -14.75
CA VAL A 569 -20.08 1.35 -14.46
C VAL A 569 -19.63 2.78 -14.73
N LEU A 570 -19.99 3.36 -15.87
CA LEU A 570 -19.65 4.75 -16.22
C LEU A 570 -20.21 5.73 -15.19
N ARG A 571 -21.48 5.59 -14.80
CA ARG A 571 -22.09 6.43 -13.75
C ARG A 571 -21.35 6.29 -12.41
N ARG A 572 -20.95 5.05 -12.04
CA ARG A 572 -20.20 4.80 -10.82
C ARG A 572 -18.80 5.42 -10.87
N ALA A 573 -18.09 5.26 -11.98
CA ALA A 573 -16.76 5.80 -12.18
C ALA A 573 -16.75 7.34 -12.14
N LYS A 574 -17.80 7.99 -12.67
CA LYS A 574 -17.99 9.44 -12.53
C LYS A 574 -18.05 9.90 -11.07
N ALA A 575 -18.51 9.06 -10.15
CA ALA A 575 -18.60 9.35 -8.71
C ALA A 575 -19.26 10.71 -8.39
N GLY A 576 -20.32 11.07 -9.13
CA GLY A 576 -21.04 12.32 -8.97
C GLY A 576 -20.45 13.53 -9.71
N LYS A 577 -19.34 13.38 -10.44
CA LYS A 577 -18.76 14.42 -11.30
C LYS A 577 -19.33 14.40 -12.72
N ASP A 578 -19.05 15.43 -13.51
CA ASP A 578 -19.51 15.53 -14.92
C ASP A 578 -18.80 14.55 -15.85
N HIS A 579 -17.53 14.24 -15.56
CA HIS A 579 -16.68 13.33 -16.31
C HIS A 579 -16.03 12.29 -15.39
N VAL A 580 -15.58 11.16 -15.96
CA VAL A 580 -14.81 10.16 -15.20
C VAL A 580 -13.48 10.80 -14.78
N PRO A 581 -13.16 10.84 -13.47
CA PRO A 581 -11.88 11.38 -13.01
C PRO A 581 -10.71 10.60 -13.60
N LEU A 582 -9.63 11.31 -13.95
CA LEU A 582 -8.41 10.67 -14.40
C LEU A 582 -7.79 9.86 -13.26
N SER A 583 -7.32 8.67 -13.60
CA SER A 583 -6.66 7.75 -12.68
C SER A 583 -5.43 7.14 -13.35
N ILE A 584 -4.45 6.79 -12.52
CA ILE A 584 -3.21 6.16 -12.94
C ILE A 584 -3.29 4.68 -12.59
N ALA A 585 -3.14 3.81 -13.59
CA ALA A 585 -3.07 2.38 -13.42
C ALA A 585 -1.61 1.96 -13.19
N TYR A 586 -1.39 0.96 -12.35
CA TYR A 586 -0.07 0.35 -12.19
C TYR A 586 -0.09 -1.01 -12.89
N ASP A 587 0.65 -1.15 -13.99
CA ASP A 587 0.82 -2.45 -14.62
C ASP A 587 1.78 -3.28 -13.78
N THR A 588 1.25 -4.33 -13.14
CA THR A 588 2.06 -5.24 -12.34
C THR A 588 3.04 -6.07 -13.16
N ASN A 589 2.82 -6.20 -14.47
CA ASN A 589 3.68 -6.94 -15.36
C ASN A 589 4.89 -6.11 -15.75
N ASP A 590 4.65 -4.91 -16.29
CA ASP A 590 5.72 -4.01 -16.69
C ASP A 590 6.27 -3.18 -15.53
N LYS A 591 5.64 -3.21 -14.36
CA LYS A 591 6.05 -2.46 -13.16
C LYS A 591 6.17 -0.96 -13.41
N VAL A 592 5.29 -0.43 -14.25
CA VAL A 592 5.19 0.98 -14.62
C VAL A 592 3.80 1.54 -14.32
N HIS A 593 3.73 2.85 -14.17
CA HIS A 593 2.47 3.58 -14.04
C HIS A 593 2.04 4.09 -15.42
N SER A 594 0.75 3.97 -15.75
CA SER A 594 0.20 4.53 -16.97
C SER A 594 0.08 6.06 -16.89
N GLU A 595 -0.12 6.70 -18.04
CA GLU A 595 -0.55 8.09 -18.06
C GLU A 595 -1.96 8.23 -17.43
N PRO A 596 -2.35 9.43 -16.95
CA PRO A 596 -3.67 9.64 -16.40
C PRO A 596 -4.79 9.42 -17.43
N PHE A 597 -5.61 8.38 -17.24
CA PHE A 597 -6.74 8.06 -18.12
C PHE A 597 -8.08 7.99 -17.38
N PRO A 598 -9.23 8.22 -18.07
CA PRO A 598 -10.57 8.10 -17.50
C PRO A 598 -11.02 6.63 -17.44
N HIS A 599 -10.39 5.82 -16.58
CA HIS A 599 -10.69 4.39 -16.44
C HIS A 599 -12.12 4.12 -15.95
N LEU A 600 -12.79 3.14 -16.55
CA LEU A 600 -14.16 2.74 -16.20
C LEU A 600 -14.19 1.90 -14.92
N PHE A 601 -13.26 0.94 -14.78
CA PHE A 601 -13.15 0.10 -13.59
C PHE A 601 -12.26 0.78 -12.55
N ALA A 602 -12.70 1.96 -12.12
CA ALA A 602 -12.04 2.78 -11.11
C ALA A 602 -13.04 3.27 -10.07
N ARG A 603 -12.55 3.48 -8.84
CA ARG A 603 -13.37 3.93 -7.71
C ARG A 603 -12.66 4.98 -6.86
N PRO A 604 -13.43 5.80 -6.13
CA PRO A 604 -12.88 6.60 -5.05
C PRO A 604 -12.22 5.72 -3.98
N LEU A 605 -10.96 5.99 -3.66
CA LEU A 605 -10.26 5.39 -2.52
C LEU A 605 -9.57 6.50 -1.72
N GLY A 606 -10.20 6.89 -0.61
CA GLY A 606 -9.79 8.10 0.10
C GLY A 606 -10.14 9.34 -0.73
N THR A 607 -9.14 10.18 -1.02
CA THR A 607 -9.27 11.36 -1.89
C THR A 607 -8.96 11.07 -3.35
N ARG A 608 -8.48 9.87 -3.67
CA ARG A 608 -8.06 9.52 -5.02
C ARG A 608 -9.14 8.78 -5.79
N HIS A 609 -9.01 8.80 -7.10
CA HIS A 609 -9.69 7.87 -7.99
C HIS A 609 -8.68 6.82 -8.47
N GLU A 610 -8.93 5.55 -8.18
CA GLU A 610 -7.99 4.47 -8.45
C GLU A 610 -8.64 3.33 -9.22
N VAL A 611 -7.90 2.80 -10.20
CA VAL A 611 -8.27 1.57 -10.90
C VAL A 611 -8.34 0.40 -9.92
N LEU A 612 -9.31 -0.49 -10.12
CA LEU A 612 -9.47 -1.68 -9.28
C LEU A 612 -8.20 -2.55 -9.34
N GLY A 613 -7.70 -2.99 -8.19
CA GLY A 613 -6.52 -3.86 -8.15
C GLY A 613 -6.83 -5.31 -8.56
N ARG A 614 -5.90 -5.98 -9.25
CA ARG A 614 -6.05 -7.40 -9.66
C ARG A 614 -6.36 -8.34 -8.48
N HIS A 615 -5.75 -8.09 -7.32
CA HIS A 615 -6.04 -8.85 -6.10
C HIS A 615 -7.48 -8.63 -5.61
N TYR A 616 -7.97 -7.39 -5.66
CA TYR A 616 -9.36 -7.07 -5.28
C TYR A 616 -10.36 -7.81 -6.16
N VAL A 617 -10.15 -7.81 -7.49
CA VAL A 617 -10.99 -8.56 -8.45
C VAL A 617 -11.01 -10.05 -8.10
N ARG A 618 -9.84 -10.68 -7.88
CA ARG A 618 -9.76 -12.10 -7.52
C ARG A 618 -10.50 -12.41 -6.22
N GLN A 619 -10.30 -11.60 -5.19
CA GLN A 619 -10.95 -11.78 -3.90
C GLN A 619 -12.48 -11.64 -4.00
N ILE A 620 -12.98 -10.73 -4.83
CA ILE A 620 -14.41 -10.59 -5.09
C ILE A 620 -15.00 -11.84 -5.76
N LEU A 621 -14.34 -12.37 -6.80
CA LEU A 621 -14.83 -13.56 -7.49
C LEU A 621 -14.87 -14.80 -6.57
N VAL A 622 -13.87 -14.94 -5.70
CA VAL A 622 -13.84 -15.98 -4.66
C VAL A 622 -14.99 -15.79 -3.68
N HIS A 623 -15.24 -14.56 -3.24
CA HIS A 623 -16.33 -14.25 -2.31
C HIS A 623 -17.71 -14.52 -2.91
N LEU A 624 -17.94 -14.10 -4.16
CA LEU A 624 -19.20 -14.36 -4.85
C LEU A 624 -19.47 -15.86 -5.03
N ALA A 625 -18.44 -16.64 -5.34
CA ALA A 625 -18.57 -18.10 -5.40
C ALA A 625 -18.90 -18.72 -4.03
N THR A 626 -18.37 -18.14 -2.95
CA THR A 626 -18.71 -18.53 -1.57
C THR A 626 -20.16 -18.19 -1.23
N ILE A 627 -20.62 -16.98 -1.57
CA ILE A 627 -22.02 -16.55 -1.38
C ILE A 627 -22.97 -17.46 -2.15
N ALA A 628 -22.59 -17.86 -3.37
CA ALA A 628 -23.37 -18.74 -4.22
C ALA A 628 -23.35 -20.22 -3.75
N GLY A 629 -22.53 -20.57 -2.75
CA GLY A 629 -22.41 -21.95 -2.25
C GLY A 629 -21.87 -22.94 -3.30
N LEU A 630 -21.01 -22.48 -4.22
CA LEU A 630 -20.58 -23.31 -5.35
C LEU A 630 -19.63 -24.41 -4.90
N THR A 631 -20.00 -25.66 -5.18
CA THR A 631 -19.20 -26.84 -4.88
C THR A 631 -19.18 -27.82 -6.05
N ASP A 632 -18.09 -28.58 -6.15
CA ASP A 632 -17.93 -29.71 -7.06
C ASP A 632 -17.34 -30.88 -6.27
N ALA A 633 -18.01 -32.03 -6.29
CA ALA A 633 -17.67 -33.21 -5.48
C ALA A 633 -17.40 -32.87 -3.99
N GLY A 634 -18.20 -31.98 -3.40
CA GLY A 634 -18.06 -31.54 -2.00
C GLY A 634 -16.92 -30.56 -1.72
N ARG A 635 -16.21 -30.08 -2.75
CA ARG A 635 -15.12 -29.09 -2.61
C ARG A 635 -15.57 -27.71 -3.10
N PRO A 636 -15.23 -26.61 -2.40
CA PRO A 636 -15.55 -25.26 -2.86
C PRO A 636 -14.93 -24.94 -4.23
N VAL A 637 -15.74 -24.37 -5.11
CA VAL A 637 -15.34 -23.97 -6.46
C VAL A 637 -15.20 -22.45 -6.52
N HIS A 638 -14.17 -21.98 -7.22
CA HIS A 638 -13.91 -20.56 -7.41
C HIS A 638 -13.74 -20.23 -8.89
N PHE A 639 -14.22 -19.06 -9.29
CA PHE A 639 -14.03 -18.52 -10.63
C PHE A 639 -12.80 -17.61 -10.67
N THR A 640 -12.08 -17.67 -11.78
CA THR A 640 -11.02 -16.73 -12.14
C THR A 640 -11.43 -15.94 -13.38
N PRO A 641 -10.86 -14.74 -13.61
CA PRO A 641 -11.15 -13.98 -14.84
C PRO A 641 -10.88 -14.79 -16.12
N HIS A 642 -9.86 -15.66 -16.10
CA HIS A 642 -9.51 -16.52 -17.23
C HIS A 642 -10.59 -17.56 -17.55
N ASP A 643 -11.41 -17.95 -16.57
CA ASP A 643 -12.47 -18.94 -16.79
C ASP A 643 -13.59 -18.37 -17.66
N PHE A 644 -13.97 -17.10 -17.44
CA PHE A 644 -14.99 -16.41 -18.25
C PHE A 644 -14.60 -16.35 -19.73
N ARG A 645 -13.34 -16.02 -20.02
CA ARG A 645 -12.81 -16.03 -21.40
C ARG A 645 -13.09 -17.35 -22.12
N ARG A 646 -12.94 -18.47 -21.41
CA ARG A 646 -13.18 -19.80 -21.99
C ARG A 646 -14.65 -20.13 -22.10
N LEU A 647 -15.46 -19.73 -21.12
CA LEU A 647 -16.90 -19.94 -21.12
C LEU A 647 -17.61 -19.16 -22.24
N VAL A 648 -17.06 -18.01 -22.64
CA VAL A 648 -17.57 -17.21 -23.78
C VAL A 648 -17.10 -17.75 -25.13
N SER A 649 -15.91 -18.37 -25.17
CA SER A 649 -15.34 -18.94 -26.40
C SER A 649 -15.77 -20.39 -26.66
N ALA A 650 -16.51 -21.00 -25.74
CA ALA A 650 -17.01 -22.37 -25.81
C ALA A 650 -18.47 -22.35 -26.24
#